data_AF-A0A9E1UTR8-F1
#
_entry.id   AF-A0A9E1UTR8-F1
#
_cell.length_a   1.000
_cell.length_b   1.000
_cell.length_c   1.000
_cell.angle_alpha   90.00
_cell.angle_beta   90.00
_cell.angle_gamma   90.00
#
_symmetry.space_group_name_H-M   'P 1'
#
loop_
_entity.id
_entity.type
_entity.pdbx_description
1 polymer ?
#
loop_
_entity_poly.entity_id
_entity_poly.type
_entity_poly.pdbx_seq_one_letter_code
_entity_poly.pdbx_strand_id
1 'polypeptide(L)'
;MLSVALGNTVVAGTITHDTKLGFEEEALPKGWRVFGGAGYAFSRDTAARRTGKASGRVSMKSGLEQYGFPGPTYQISGLDIPEGEAHRWEFSFYCKTRMAAWGKKGTGRLYPAVEYLDADGKRLRVEQSISVTGTTGWHRVTLKGTADHNCKGLNVRVISYGPGEAWVDDIRFVLEAPGELHLAGVFSDSAVLQRDVPMPVWGWARPGAQVTVEFAGQKRTGEADTTGKWRVTLDAMPASAEPRTLVATSGEPRDQTQAPDLLVGDVWLCSGQSNMGFTMAACARTHLPLQRRAQKANNPLLRLGRVPATWPAKPLSDVACTWRAAAPDSVLGFSAIGYLFGERVQREIGVPVGVINGSRGGTWIENWLPQEHVETLPSCEPYMKQYRKALADYPEAKSRHEKRLVENKKRVQRGDKPLAAPRQPRGPDSYNGPGRLFNGMIAPLVPYALKGVLWYQGEGNVWEFSVYDQKMVGLINSWRGLWKQPDLPFFMTELAPFNPHSPEPQDSARCRFGVTLAKAAETAGNAWTITITDGGEQNDIHPRYKEIPAERFAAMTLAKVYGKEGVCHGPLLKSWKAEAGKAILTFAAAGDGLQARTVTLDGHNLPADKLVGFELAGKDRRFFRATARTKGSDTAVVSCPNVPRPVAVRYAWANFPLCNLYNKKGFAAYPFRTDDWPWMTPPR
;
A
#
# COMPACT_ATOMS: atom_id res chain seq x y z
N MET A 1 -4.14 26.59 -52.12
CA MET A 1 -5.05 25.60 -51.50
C MET A 1 -4.26 24.33 -51.23
N LEU A 2 -3.77 24.13 -50.01
CA LEU A 2 -3.22 22.85 -49.56
C LEU A 2 -3.95 22.50 -48.25
N SER A 3 -4.87 21.55 -48.34
CA SER A 3 -5.61 21.02 -47.19
C SER A 3 -4.75 19.99 -46.47
N VAL A 4 -4.30 20.33 -45.26
CA VAL A 4 -3.75 19.37 -44.31
C VAL A 4 -4.92 18.60 -43.70
N ALA A 5 -4.95 17.28 -43.90
CA ALA A 5 -5.96 16.40 -43.36
C ALA A 5 -5.79 16.27 -41.83
N LEU A 6 -6.88 16.57 -41.11
CA LEU A 6 -7.05 16.36 -39.68
C LEU A 6 -7.13 14.85 -39.37
N GLY A 7 -6.35 14.40 -38.40
CA GLY A 7 -6.44 13.07 -37.81
C GLY A 7 -6.66 13.12 -36.30
N ASN A 8 -7.71 13.82 -35.84
CA ASN A 8 -8.20 13.70 -34.46
C ASN A 8 -9.46 12.84 -34.47
N THR A 9 -9.33 11.55 -34.11
CA THR A 9 -10.49 10.67 -33.90
C THR A 9 -11.07 10.98 -32.53
N VAL A 10 -12.28 11.56 -32.48
CA VAL A 10 -13.04 11.78 -31.25
C VAL A 10 -14.03 10.63 -31.09
N VAL A 11 -13.89 9.86 -30.01
CA VAL A 11 -14.82 8.79 -29.66
C VAL A 11 -15.99 9.36 -28.87
N ALA A 12 -17.22 8.97 -29.22
CA ALA A 12 -18.46 9.43 -28.59
C ALA A 12 -19.11 8.29 -27.79
N GLY A 13 -19.35 8.50 -26.49
CA GLY A 13 -20.05 7.55 -25.62
C GLY A 13 -21.50 7.94 -25.30
N THR A 14 -22.32 6.97 -24.88
CA THR A 14 -23.72 7.14 -24.46
C THR A 14 -23.87 6.83 -22.95
N ILE A 15 -24.64 7.64 -22.21
CA ILE A 15 -24.75 7.64 -20.74
C ILE A 15 -25.99 6.86 -20.28
N THR A 16 -25.87 6.00 -19.27
CA THR A 16 -26.98 5.33 -18.58
C THR A 16 -26.90 5.53 -17.06
N HIS A 17 -28.04 5.59 -16.37
CA HIS A 17 -28.14 5.84 -14.93
C HIS A 17 -28.90 4.71 -14.21
N ASP A 18 -28.50 4.39 -12.97
CA ASP A 18 -29.20 3.47 -12.08
C ASP A 18 -29.18 4.01 -10.64
N THR A 19 -30.25 4.71 -10.23
CA THR A 19 -30.94 4.60 -8.91
C THR A 19 -31.98 5.72 -8.71
N LYS A 20 -33.12 5.36 -8.08
CA LYS A 20 -34.22 6.25 -7.65
C LYS A 20 -33.86 6.95 -6.35
N LEU A 21 -34.06 8.27 -6.23
CA LEU A 21 -34.42 9.01 -5.00
C LEU A 21 -34.78 10.46 -5.39
N GLY A 22 -35.96 10.92 -4.97
CA GLY A 22 -36.58 12.17 -5.45
C GLY A 22 -36.00 13.46 -4.86
N PHE A 23 -36.00 14.53 -5.65
CA PHE A 23 -35.79 15.92 -5.23
C PHE A 23 -36.55 16.90 -6.13
N GLU A 24 -36.94 18.03 -5.55
CA GLU A 24 -37.83 19.08 -6.08
C GLU A 24 -37.20 19.96 -7.18
N GLU A 25 -38.03 20.35 -8.16
CA GLU A 25 -37.71 21.24 -9.28
C GLU A 25 -37.88 22.71 -8.89
N GLU A 26 -36.83 23.53 -9.01
CA GLU A 26 -37.00 24.98 -9.16
C GLU A 26 -36.33 25.48 -10.45
N ALA A 27 -37.19 25.98 -11.33
CA ALA A 27 -37.01 26.89 -12.47
C ALA A 27 -36.01 26.53 -13.58
N LEU A 28 -36.49 25.81 -14.62
CA LEU A 28 -35.85 25.74 -15.93
C LEU A 28 -36.29 26.91 -16.85
N PRO A 29 -35.40 27.49 -17.69
CA PRO A 29 -35.76 28.49 -18.69
C PRO A 29 -36.72 27.96 -19.77
N LYS A 30 -37.54 28.87 -20.34
CA LYS A 30 -38.56 28.59 -21.37
C LYS A 30 -37.98 27.82 -22.56
N GLY A 31 -38.48 26.61 -22.80
CA GLY A 31 -38.10 25.74 -23.93
C GLY A 31 -37.76 24.29 -23.54
N TRP A 32 -37.62 24.01 -22.24
CA TRP A 32 -37.26 22.70 -21.71
C TRP A 32 -38.52 21.96 -21.21
N ARG A 33 -38.67 20.67 -21.56
CA ARG A 33 -39.69 19.77 -21.00
C ARG A 33 -39.05 18.53 -20.43
N VAL A 34 -39.58 18.05 -19.29
CA VAL A 34 -39.17 16.81 -18.63
C VAL A 34 -40.02 15.65 -19.14
N PHE A 35 -39.37 14.59 -19.64
CA PHE A 35 -39.97 13.27 -19.80
C PHE A 35 -39.37 12.34 -18.74
N GLY A 36 -40.23 11.53 -18.11
CA GLY A 36 -39.92 10.74 -16.93
C GLY A 36 -38.68 9.85 -17.06
N GLY A 37 -37.88 9.83 -15.98
CA GLY A 37 -36.60 9.12 -15.87
C GLY A 37 -35.41 10.07 -15.83
N ALA A 38 -35.33 10.91 -14.80
CA ALA A 38 -34.41 12.05 -14.71
C ALA A 38 -32.92 11.67 -14.80
N GLY A 39 -32.34 11.86 -15.98
CA GLY A 39 -30.92 12.08 -16.20
C GLY A 39 -30.66 13.56 -16.47
N TYR A 40 -29.52 14.08 -16.01
CA TYR A 40 -28.92 15.27 -16.64
C TYR A 40 -28.18 14.79 -17.90
N ALA A 41 -28.63 15.22 -19.07
CA ALA A 41 -27.93 15.02 -20.33
C ALA A 41 -26.96 16.19 -20.55
N PHE A 42 -25.69 15.90 -20.85
CA PHE A 42 -24.84 16.86 -21.54
C PHE A 42 -25.28 16.89 -23.01
N SER A 43 -25.68 18.05 -23.53
CA SER A 43 -25.86 18.20 -24.97
C SER A 43 -24.50 18.27 -25.66
N ARG A 44 -24.44 17.69 -26.86
CA ARG A 44 -23.33 17.85 -27.80
C ARG A 44 -23.10 19.35 -28.05
N ASP A 45 -22.08 19.92 -27.43
CA ASP A 45 -21.54 21.17 -27.95
C ASP A 45 -20.55 20.86 -29.07
N THR A 46 -20.78 21.48 -30.21
CA THR A 46 -20.02 21.32 -31.46
C THR A 46 -18.53 21.66 -31.28
N ALA A 47 -18.16 22.32 -30.19
CA ALA A 47 -16.79 22.63 -29.77
C ALA A 47 -15.96 21.40 -29.32
N ALA A 48 -16.61 20.32 -28.85
CA ALA A 48 -15.92 19.11 -28.38
C ALA A 48 -15.17 18.36 -29.50
N ARG A 49 -15.65 18.48 -30.76
CA ARG A 49 -15.00 17.89 -31.94
C ARG A 49 -13.63 18.50 -32.27
N ARG A 50 -13.30 19.68 -31.74
CA ARG A 50 -12.05 20.39 -32.08
C ARG A 50 -11.01 20.42 -30.96
N THR A 51 -11.39 20.16 -29.70
CA THR A 51 -10.54 20.46 -28.55
C THR A 51 -10.28 19.30 -27.58
N GLY A 52 -11.01 18.18 -27.68
CA GLY A 52 -10.83 17.03 -26.77
C GLY A 52 -11.33 17.27 -25.32
N LYS A 53 -12.19 18.28 -25.09
CA LYS A 53 -12.69 18.66 -23.76
C LYS A 53 -14.21 18.54 -23.69
N ALA A 54 -14.73 18.00 -22.58
CA ALA A 54 -16.15 18.03 -22.24
C ALA A 54 -16.33 18.53 -20.79
N SER A 55 -17.31 19.40 -20.55
CA SER A 55 -17.55 19.97 -19.21
C SER A 55 -19.04 20.04 -18.90
N GLY A 56 -19.39 19.85 -17.62
CA GLY A 56 -20.39 20.73 -17.02
C GLY A 56 -21.06 20.24 -15.75
N ARG A 57 -22.18 20.88 -15.41
CA ARG A 57 -22.57 21.13 -14.02
C ARG A 57 -23.60 20.14 -13.50
N VAL A 58 -23.25 19.38 -12.46
CA VAL A 58 -24.23 18.64 -11.65
C VAL A 58 -23.89 18.79 -10.17
N SER A 59 -24.91 19.06 -9.34
CA SER A 59 -24.77 19.24 -7.89
C SER A 59 -25.41 18.07 -7.15
N MET A 60 -24.63 17.27 -6.42
CA MET A 60 -25.16 16.29 -5.48
C MET A 60 -25.43 16.93 -4.11
N LYS A 61 -26.66 16.82 -3.61
CA LYS A 61 -26.96 16.94 -2.18
C LYS A 61 -27.44 15.57 -1.68
N SER A 62 -26.59 14.82 -0.98
CA SER A 62 -27.05 13.64 -0.27
C SER A 62 -27.65 14.05 1.07
N GLY A 63 -28.98 14.03 1.20
CA GLY A 63 -29.69 14.22 2.47
C GLY A 63 -29.76 12.95 3.35
N LEU A 64 -29.13 11.86 2.92
CA LEU A 64 -29.18 10.59 3.64
C LEU A 64 -28.24 10.61 4.85
N GLU A 65 -28.81 10.66 6.05
CA GLU A 65 -28.13 10.35 7.31
C GLU A 65 -27.79 8.86 7.48
N GLN A 66 -28.10 8.02 6.48
CA GLN A 66 -27.91 6.58 6.54
C GLN A 66 -26.52 6.11 6.14
N TYR A 67 -26.03 5.18 6.95
CA TYR A 67 -24.67 4.71 6.98
C TYR A 67 -24.46 3.41 6.24
N GLY A 68 -23.41 3.35 5.42
CA GLY A 68 -22.93 2.09 4.83
C GLY A 68 -23.57 1.70 3.50
N PHE A 69 -24.48 2.52 2.97
CA PHE A 69 -25.00 2.38 1.60
C PHE A 69 -24.38 3.42 0.66
N PRO A 70 -24.04 3.05 -0.58
CA PRO A 70 -23.60 4.02 -1.58
C PRO A 70 -24.73 5.03 -1.84
N GLY A 71 -24.40 6.31 -1.78
CA GLY A 71 -25.24 7.39 -2.28
C GLY A 71 -25.25 7.42 -3.82
N PRO A 72 -25.81 8.47 -4.43
CA PRO A 72 -25.89 8.57 -5.89
C PRO A 72 -24.50 8.42 -6.54
N THR A 73 -24.46 7.74 -7.67
CA THR A 73 -23.24 7.44 -8.43
C THR A 73 -23.30 8.20 -9.76
N TYR A 74 -22.28 9.01 -10.05
CA TYR A 74 -22.04 9.44 -11.43
C TYR A 74 -21.29 8.37 -12.18
N GLN A 75 -21.65 8.14 -13.44
CA GLN A 75 -21.02 7.15 -14.31
C GLN A 75 -20.92 7.73 -15.73
N ILE A 76 -19.70 7.80 -16.26
CA ILE A 76 -19.43 8.07 -17.67
C ILE A 76 -18.93 6.75 -18.25
N SER A 77 -19.65 6.17 -19.20
CA SER A 77 -19.35 4.85 -19.79
C SER A 77 -19.20 4.95 -21.31
N GLY A 78 -18.48 3.99 -21.89
CA GLY A 78 -18.37 3.83 -23.34
C GLY A 78 -17.40 4.80 -24.01
N LEU A 79 -16.28 5.11 -23.35
CA LEU A 79 -15.15 5.78 -24.01
C LEU A 79 -14.32 4.72 -24.70
N ASP A 80 -14.64 4.42 -25.96
CA ASP A 80 -13.89 3.42 -26.71
C ASP A 80 -12.42 3.80 -26.84
N ILE A 81 -11.56 2.81 -26.63
CA ILE A 81 -10.11 2.96 -26.75
C ILE A 81 -9.67 2.27 -28.05
N PRO A 82 -9.03 2.99 -28.98
CA PRO A 82 -8.58 2.41 -30.25
C PRO A 82 -7.66 1.21 -30.04
N GLU A 83 -7.78 0.19 -30.89
CA GLU A 83 -6.96 -1.03 -30.78
C GLU A 83 -5.48 -0.75 -31.05
N GLY A 84 -4.59 -1.41 -30.31
CA GLY A 84 -3.18 -1.58 -30.69
C GLY A 84 -2.15 -1.14 -29.65
N GLU A 85 -2.44 -0.16 -28.79
CA GLU A 85 -1.42 0.46 -27.91
C GLU A 85 -1.99 0.93 -26.56
N ALA A 86 -1.11 1.36 -25.65
CA ALA A 86 -1.50 1.84 -24.33
C ALA A 86 -1.91 3.33 -24.40
N HIS A 87 -3.12 3.67 -23.94
CA HIS A 87 -3.67 5.03 -24.05
C HIS A 87 -3.73 5.70 -22.68
N ARG A 88 -3.12 6.88 -22.53
CA ARG A 88 -3.27 7.65 -21.28
C ARG A 88 -4.64 8.30 -21.23
N TRP A 89 -5.10 8.58 -20.02
CA TRP A 89 -6.29 9.38 -19.79
C TRP A 89 -6.08 10.27 -18.57
N GLU A 90 -6.70 11.45 -18.58
CA GLU A 90 -6.81 12.34 -17.43
C GLU A 90 -8.30 12.52 -17.08
N PHE A 91 -8.62 12.58 -15.81
CA PHE A 91 -9.96 12.90 -15.32
C PHE A 91 -9.83 13.89 -14.19
N SER A 92 -10.29 15.12 -14.43
CA SER A 92 -10.33 16.17 -13.43
C SER A 92 -11.77 16.42 -12.95
N PHE A 93 -11.94 16.70 -11.66
CA PHE A 93 -13.20 17.17 -11.09
C PHE A 93 -12.96 18.02 -9.84
N TYR A 94 -13.84 18.95 -9.52
CA TYR A 94 -13.83 19.68 -8.26
C TYR A 94 -14.72 18.97 -7.22
N CYS A 95 -14.32 18.99 -5.95
CA CYS A 95 -15.15 18.40 -4.90
C CYS A 95 -15.00 19.13 -3.57
N LYS A 96 -16.07 19.09 -2.77
CA LYS A 96 -16.04 19.48 -1.35
C LYS A 96 -16.90 18.53 -0.52
N THR A 97 -16.42 18.11 0.64
CA THR A 97 -17.18 17.20 1.51
C THR A 97 -17.48 17.91 2.82
N ARG A 98 -18.74 17.93 3.27
CA ARG A 98 -19.03 18.48 4.59
C ARG A 98 -18.61 17.47 5.65
N MET A 99 -17.86 17.92 6.66
CA MET A 99 -17.77 17.16 7.90
C MET A 99 -19.09 17.35 8.65
N ALA A 100 -19.70 16.27 9.14
CA ALA A 100 -20.60 16.41 10.26
C ALA A 100 -19.79 16.97 11.45
N ALA A 101 -20.42 17.81 12.27
CA ALA A 101 -19.81 18.32 13.49
C ALA A 101 -19.18 17.18 14.29
N TRP A 102 -17.98 17.43 14.81
CA TRP A 102 -17.19 16.48 15.59
C TRP A 102 -18.03 15.71 16.62
N GLY A 103 -17.95 14.38 16.60
CA GLY A 103 -18.67 13.51 17.53
C GLY A 103 -20.05 13.05 17.02
N LYS A 104 -20.62 13.66 15.98
CA LYS A 104 -21.68 13.00 15.23
C LYS A 104 -21.07 12.07 14.20
N LYS A 105 -21.63 10.87 14.16
CA LYS A 105 -21.42 9.92 13.10
C LYS A 105 -21.72 10.68 11.76
N GLY A 106 -20.69 11.09 11.01
CA GLY A 106 -20.69 11.10 9.53
C GLY A 106 -19.55 11.90 8.88
N THR A 107 -18.61 11.24 8.20
CA THR A 107 -17.73 11.92 7.24
C THR A 107 -18.31 11.73 5.84
N GLY A 108 -18.68 12.80 5.14
CA GLY A 108 -18.90 12.73 3.70
C GLY A 108 -17.64 12.21 3.02
N ARG A 109 -17.78 11.17 2.20
CA ARG A 109 -16.68 10.58 1.43
C ARG A 109 -17.05 10.55 -0.04
N LEU A 110 -16.18 11.05 -0.89
CA LEU A 110 -16.27 10.82 -2.33
C LEU A 110 -15.21 9.80 -2.73
N TYR A 111 -15.64 8.80 -3.51
CA TYR A 111 -14.78 7.80 -4.14
C TYR A 111 -14.90 7.95 -5.65
N PRO A 112 -14.11 8.83 -6.28
CA PRO A 112 -13.88 8.70 -7.71
C PRO A 112 -13.20 7.36 -7.98
N ALA A 113 -13.65 6.66 -9.01
CA ALA A 113 -13.14 5.41 -9.47
C ALA A 113 -13.07 5.43 -10.98
N VAL A 114 -11.94 5.05 -11.57
CA VAL A 114 -11.89 4.78 -13.01
C VAL A 114 -11.75 3.29 -13.21
N GLU A 115 -12.61 2.73 -14.05
CA GLU A 115 -12.65 1.32 -14.36
C GLU A 115 -12.38 1.10 -15.83
N TYR A 116 -11.59 0.07 -16.10
CA TYR A 116 -11.34 -0.39 -17.44
C TYR A 116 -12.38 -1.43 -17.83
N LEU A 117 -12.82 -1.38 -19.08
CA LEU A 117 -13.81 -2.27 -19.67
C LEU A 117 -13.18 -3.04 -20.83
N ASP A 118 -13.60 -4.30 -21.01
CA ASP A 118 -13.29 -5.09 -22.20
C ASP A 118 -14.22 -4.73 -23.38
N ALA A 119 -14.03 -5.42 -24.51
CA ALA A 119 -14.81 -5.22 -25.74
C ALA A 119 -16.33 -5.40 -25.53
N ASP A 120 -16.73 -6.18 -24.53
CA ASP A 120 -18.13 -6.48 -24.21
C ASP A 120 -18.70 -5.49 -23.18
N GLY A 121 -17.95 -4.43 -22.84
CA GLY A 121 -18.34 -3.44 -21.82
C GLY A 121 -18.27 -3.97 -20.39
N LYS A 122 -17.63 -5.12 -20.17
CA LYS A 122 -17.51 -5.74 -18.85
C LYS A 122 -16.25 -5.24 -18.15
N ARG A 123 -16.39 -5.02 -16.84
CA ARG A 123 -15.31 -4.47 -16.01
C ARG A 123 -14.10 -5.41 -15.93
N LEU A 124 -12.96 -4.95 -16.43
CA LEU A 124 -11.64 -5.55 -16.30
C LEU A 124 -11.03 -5.30 -14.92
N ARG A 125 -10.88 -4.02 -14.52
CA ARG A 125 -10.31 -3.62 -13.22
C ARG A 125 -10.73 -2.20 -12.82
N VAL A 126 -10.57 -1.86 -11.54
CA VAL A 126 -10.65 -0.47 -11.03
C VAL A 126 -9.22 0.03 -10.88
N GLU A 127 -8.86 1.13 -11.52
CA GLU A 127 -7.48 1.61 -11.53
C GLU A 127 -7.18 2.54 -10.36
N GLN A 128 -7.99 3.58 -10.15
CA GLN A 128 -7.77 4.53 -9.06
C GLN A 128 -9.01 4.62 -8.20
N SER A 129 -8.82 4.64 -6.89
CA SER A 129 -9.82 5.12 -5.94
C SER A 129 -9.13 6.02 -4.95
N ILE A 130 -9.48 7.29 -4.98
CA ILE A 130 -9.11 8.20 -3.89
C ILE A 130 -10.31 8.38 -2.98
N SER A 131 -10.07 8.60 -1.69
CA SER A 131 -11.13 9.01 -0.79
C SER A 131 -10.94 10.50 -0.53
N VAL A 132 -11.91 11.31 -0.94
CA VAL A 132 -11.95 12.73 -0.55
C VAL A 132 -12.82 12.82 0.69
N THR A 133 -12.26 13.31 1.79
CA THR A 133 -12.97 13.48 3.07
C THR A 133 -12.51 14.74 3.77
N GLY A 134 -13.44 15.46 4.39
CA GLY A 134 -13.15 16.57 5.30
C GLY A 134 -12.74 17.90 4.65
N THR A 135 -12.98 18.09 3.35
CA THR A 135 -12.64 19.34 2.66
C THR A 135 -13.64 20.47 2.96
N THR A 136 -13.19 21.52 3.65
CA THR A 136 -14.00 22.71 3.96
C THR A 136 -14.18 23.65 2.76
N GLY A 137 -13.42 23.45 1.68
CA GLY A 137 -13.48 24.21 0.42
C GLY A 137 -13.55 23.33 -0.83
N TRP A 138 -13.67 23.95 -2.01
CA TRP A 138 -13.56 23.27 -3.30
C TRP A 138 -12.12 22.90 -3.59
N HIS A 139 -11.86 21.63 -3.93
CA HIS A 139 -10.55 21.16 -4.38
C HIS A 139 -10.67 20.45 -5.71
N ARG A 140 -9.74 20.75 -6.63
CA ARG A 140 -9.57 20.00 -7.86
C ARG A 140 -8.89 18.67 -7.54
N VAL A 141 -9.51 17.58 -7.94
CA VAL A 141 -8.92 16.24 -8.01
C VAL A 141 -8.61 15.96 -9.47
N THR A 142 -7.40 15.52 -9.74
CA THR A 142 -7.00 15.02 -11.04
C THR A 142 -6.54 13.58 -10.89
N LEU A 143 -7.22 12.69 -11.60
CA LEU A 143 -6.87 11.29 -11.79
C LEU A 143 -6.19 11.15 -13.14
N LYS A 144 -5.17 10.31 -13.22
CA LYS A 144 -4.45 10.00 -14.46
C LYS A 144 -4.25 8.50 -14.53
N GLY A 145 -4.37 7.89 -15.69
CA GLY A 145 -4.16 6.45 -15.85
C GLY A 145 -3.66 6.08 -17.24
N THR A 146 -3.37 4.80 -17.43
CA THR A 146 -2.95 4.25 -18.73
C THR A 146 -3.75 2.99 -19.04
N ALA A 147 -4.67 3.11 -20.00
CA ALA A 147 -5.40 1.99 -20.55
C ALA A 147 -4.42 1.09 -21.30
N ASP A 148 -4.36 -0.19 -20.96
CA ASP A 148 -3.56 -1.14 -21.73
C ASP A 148 -4.32 -1.59 -23.00
N HIS A 149 -3.63 -2.35 -23.85
CA HIS A 149 -4.16 -2.90 -25.10
C HIS A 149 -5.42 -3.76 -24.96
N ASN A 150 -5.75 -4.26 -23.76
CA ASN A 150 -6.96 -5.06 -23.52
C ASN A 150 -8.15 -4.19 -23.11
N CYS A 151 -7.89 -2.94 -22.73
CA CYS A 151 -8.93 -2.01 -22.40
C CYS A 151 -9.57 -1.46 -23.68
N LYS A 152 -10.86 -1.73 -23.84
CA LYS A 152 -11.67 -1.22 -24.95
C LYS A 152 -12.62 -0.12 -24.52
N GLY A 153 -12.75 0.14 -23.22
CA GLY A 153 -13.59 1.21 -22.69
C GLY A 153 -13.18 1.72 -21.32
N LEU A 154 -13.45 3.00 -21.02
CA LEU A 154 -13.35 3.54 -19.66
C LEU A 154 -14.73 3.77 -19.04
N ASN A 155 -14.82 3.49 -17.74
CA ASN A 155 -15.92 3.87 -16.88
C ASN A 155 -15.42 4.77 -15.75
N VAL A 156 -15.80 6.05 -15.73
CA VAL A 156 -15.48 6.93 -14.62
C VAL A 156 -16.68 7.06 -13.71
N ARG A 157 -16.49 6.67 -12.44
CA ARG A 157 -17.49 6.71 -11.40
C ARG A 157 -17.13 7.66 -10.27
N VAL A 158 -18.08 8.39 -9.72
CA VAL A 158 -17.89 9.12 -8.46
C VAL A 158 -19.00 8.72 -7.49
N ILE A 159 -18.63 8.03 -6.42
CA ILE A 159 -19.58 7.50 -5.42
C ILE A 159 -19.50 8.35 -4.16
N SER A 160 -20.63 8.90 -3.71
CA SER A 160 -20.72 9.57 -2.40
C SER A 160 -21.17 8.61 -1.30
N TYR A 161 -20.54 8.69 -0.12
CA TYR A 161 -21.02 8.04 1.11
C TYR A 161 -21.16 9.11 2.21
N GLY A 162 -22.38 9.31 2.72
CA GLY A 162 -22.69 10.37 3.68
C GLY A 162 -22.76 11.77 3.05
N PRO A 163 -22.90 12.86 3.86
CA PRO A 163 -23.15 14.22 3.37
C PRO A 163 -21.94 14.83 2.63
N GLY A 164 -22.05 15.04 1.31
CA GLY A 164 -21.00 15.67 0.49
C GLY A 164 -21.52 16.26 -0.82
N GLU A 165 -20.77 17.20 -1.42
CA GLU A 165 -21.08 17.86 -2.69
C GLU A 165 -19.89 17.67 -3.68
N ALA A 166 -20.11 17.04 -4.83
CA ALA A 166 -19.10 16.92 -5.89
C ALA A 166 -19.49 17.77 -7.10
N TRP A 167 -18.54 18.49 -7.69
CA TRP A 167 -18.71 19.29 -8.91
C TRP A 167 -17.74 18.78 -9.97
N VAL A 168 -18.24 17.99 -10.90
CA VAL A 168 -17.42 17.59 -12.04
C VAL A 168 -17.31 18.78 -12.99
N ASP A 169 -16.10 19.19 -13.31
CA ASP A 169 -15.81 20.25 -14.26
C ASP A 169 -14.52 19.90 -15.01
N ASP A 170 -14.44 20.28 -16.29
CA ASP A 170 -13.30 20.05 -17.19
C ASP A 170 -12.87 18.57 -17.26
N ILE A 171 -13.75 17.68 -17.72
CA ILE A 171 -13.37 16.30 -18.04
C ILE A 171 -12.56 16.31 -19.32
N ARG A 172 -11.25 16.10 -19.18
CA ARG A 172 -10.31 16.06 -20.31
C ARG A 172 -9.91 14.65 -20.66
N PHE A 173 -10.57 14.08 -21.65
CA PHE A 173 -10.06 12.86 -22.29
C PHE A 173 -8.96 13.25 -23.27
N VAL A 174 -7.71 13.21 -22.78
CA VAL A 174 -6.54 13.28 -23.66
C VAL A 174 -6.29 11.87 -24.17
N LEU A 175 -6.77 11.56 -25.36
CA LEU A 175 -6.29 10.41 -26.14
C LEU A 175 -4.96 10.84 -26.74
N GLU A 176 -3.87 10.61 -26.00
CA GLU A 176 -2.53 10.85 -26.53
C GLU A 176 -2.30 9.88 -27.70
N ALA A 177 -2.08 10.42 -28.90
CA ALA A 177 -1.69 9.61 -30.03
C ALA A 177 -0.30 8.98 -29.75
N PRO A 178 0.01 7.81 -30.33
CA PRO A 178 1.35 7.23 -30.26
C PRO A 178 2.42 8.28 -30.58
N GLY A 179 3.34 8.50 -29.64
CA GLY A 179 4.48 9.41 -29.81
C GLY A 179 4.31 10.85 -29.30
N GLU A 180 3.23 11.21 -28.60
CA GLU A 180 3.21 12.50 -27.86
C GLU A 180 4.24 12.49 -26.72
N LEU A 181 4.94 13.60 -26.50
CA LEU A 181 5.94 13.71 -25.45
C LEU A 181 5.28 13.70 -24.07
N HIS A 182 5.63 12.73 -23.23
CA HIS A 182 5.20 12.73 -21.84
C HIS A 182 6.22 12.07 -20.89
N LEU A 183 6.20 12.52 -19.64
CA LEU A 183 6.95 11.90 -18.54
C LEU A 183 6.22 10.65 -18.03
N ALA A 184 7.00 9.69 -17.51
CA ALA A 184 6.43 8.58 -16.76
C ALA A 184 5.61 9.04 -15.56
N GLY A 185 4.52 8.32 -15.29
CA GLY A 185 3.50 8.69 -14.30
C GLY A 185 3.99 8.73 -12.86
N VAL A 186 5.21 8.26 -12.59
CA VAL A 186 5.89 8.45 -11.31
C VAL A 186 6.39 9.89 -11.10
N PHE A 187 6.66 10.60 -12.18
CA PHE A 187 7.00 12.04 -12.20
C PHE A 187 5.71 12.85 -12.34
N SER A 188 5.00 13.03 -11.23
CA SER A 188 3.84 13.92 -11.16
C SER A 188 4.07 15.04 -10.15
N ASP A 189 3.17 16.02 -10.15
CA ASP A 189 3.19 17.18 -9.27
C ASP A 189 3.49 16.78 -7.82
N SER A 190 4.31 17.55 -7.12
CA SER A 190 4.69 17.27 -5.71
C SER A 190 5.57 16.03 -5.49
N ALA A 191 6.13 15.39 -6.52
CA ALA A 191 7.06 14.26 -6.34
C ALA A 191 8.38 14.66 -5.65
N VAL A 192 9.11 13.66 -5.14
CA VAL A 192 10.45 13.85 -4.55
C VAL A 192 11.44 13.01 -5.34
N LEU A 193 12.43 13.65 -5.96
CA LEU A 193 13.54 12.95 -6.61
C LEU A 193 14.60 12.56 -5.57
N GLN A 194 15.18 11.36 -5.71
CA GLN A 194 16.19 10.87 -4.78
C GLN A 194 17.48 11.70 -4.86
N ARG A 195 17.95 12.18 -3.72
CA ARG A 195 19.22 12.90 -3.57
C ARG A 195 20.43 11.97 -3.60
N ASP A 196 21.60 12.58 -3.81
CA ASP A 196 22.94 12.00 -3.65
C ASP A 196 23.25 10.78 -4.51
N VAL A 197 22.39 10.48 -5.51
CA VAL A 197 22.59 9.43 -6.52
C VAL A 197 22.15 9.95 -7.89
N PRO A 198 22.71 9.44 -8.99
CA PRO A 198 22.21 9.75 -10.33
C PRO A 198 20.72 9.41 -10.44
N MET A 199 19.91 10.33 -10.96
CA MET A 199 18.46 10.19 -11.05
C MET A 199 18.03 9.92 -12.49
N PRO A 200 17.58 8.70 -12.82
CA PRO A 200 16.98 8.42 -14.11
C PRO A 200 15.67 9.19 -14.28
N VAL A 201 15.50 9.84 -15.42
CA VAL A 201 14.23 10.44 -15.86
C VAL A 201 13.88 9.84 -17.21
N TRP A 202 12.64 9.38 -17.36
CA TRP A 202 12.19 8.70 -18.56
C TRP A 202 10.75 9.04 -18.89
N GLY A 203 10.38 8.69 -20.11
CA GLY A 203 9.06 8.93 -20.65
C GLY A 203 8.92 8.34 -22.04
N TRP A 204 7.95 8.87 -22.78
CA TRP A 204 7.69 8.50 -24.16
C TRP A 204 7.68 9.75 -25.03
N ALA A 205 8.02 9.58 -26.30
CA ALA A 205 7.96 10.56 -27.36
C ALA A 205 7.88 9.82 -28.70
N ARG A 206 7.86 10.53 -29.83
CA ARG A 206 7.93 9.90 -31.15
C ARG A 206 9.24 9.11 -31.27
N PRO A 207 9.25 7.90 -31.86
CA PRO A 207 10.49 7.18 -32.13
C PRO A 207 11.51 8.05 -32.89
N GLY A 208 12.76 8.04 -32.42
CA GLY A 208 13.86 8.87 -32.95
C GLY A 208 13.82 10.34 -32.51
N ALA A 209 12.83 10.77 -31.72
CA ALA A 209 12.77 12.13 -31.21
C ALA A 209 13.90 12.40 -30.19
N GLN A 210 14.56 13.54 -30.34
CA GLN A 210 15.48 14.05 -29.33
C GLN A 210 14.68 14.74 -28.23
N VAL A 211 14.77 14.21 -27.01
CA VAL A 211 14.11 14.73 -25.82
C VAL A 211 15.14 15.36 -24.90
N THR A 212 14.92 16.61 -24.58
CA THR A 212 15.76 17.38 -23.65
C THR A 212 15.01 17.59 -22.34
N VAL A 213 15.64 17.19 -21.23
CA VAL A 213 15.15 17.33 -19.87
C VAL A 213 15.91 18.43 -19.15
N GLU A 214 15.17 19.32 -18.50
CA GLU A 214 15.70 20.40 -17.68
C GLU A 214 15.14 20.30 -16.25
N PHE A 215 16.04 20.30 -15.26
CA PHE A 215 15.69 20.30 -13.84
C PHE A 215 16.88 20.77 -13.00
N ALA A 216 16.64 21.62 -12.00
CA ALA A 216 17.66 22.04 -11.05
C ALA A 216 18.95 22.62 -11.70
N GLY A 217 18.81 23.34 -12.82
CA GLY A 217 19.94 23.89 -13.59
C GLY A 217 20.68 22.87 -14.46
N GLN A 218 20.30 21.60 -14.40
CA GLN A 218 20.81 20.56 -15.30
C GLN A 218 20.02 20.55 -16.60
N LYS A 219 20.71 20.25 -17.69
CA LYS A 219 20.15 19.97 -19.02
C LYS A 219 20.74 18.66 -19.55
N ARG A 220 19.88 17.72 -19.94
CA ARG A 220 20.27 16.41 -20.47
C ARG A 220 19.42 16.07 -21.68
N THR A 221 20.02 15.52 -22.72
CA THR A 221 19.32 15.13 -23.94
C THR A 221 19.49 13.63 -24.15
N GLY A 222 18.41 12.98 -24.58
CA GLY A 222 18.39 11.59 -24.98
C GLY A 222 17.46 11.39 -26.16
N GLU A 223 17.52 10.22 -26.77
CA GLU A 223 16.70 9.88 -27.93
C GLU A 223 15.64 8.85 -27.54
N ALA A 224 14.44 9.01 -28.07
CA ALA A 224 13.39 8.00 -27.98
C ALA A 224 13.73 6.81 -28.88
N ASP A 225 13.70 5.60 -28.32
CA ASP A 225 13.98 4.36 -29.04
C ASP A 225 12.87 4.03 -30.06
N THR A 226 13.01 2.88 -30.73
CA THR A 226 12.02 2.41 -31.73
C THR A 226 10.63 2.13 -31.14
N THR A 227 10.51 2.03 -29.81
CA THR A 227 9.25 1.88 -29.07
C THR A 227 8.73 3.22 -28.52
N GLY A 228 9.43 4.33 -28.83
CA GLY A 228 9.11 5.67 -28.35
C GLY A 228 9.61 5.96 -26.93
N LYS A 229 10.26 5.03 -26.24
CA LYS A 229 10.76 5.24 -24.89
C LYS A 229 12.07 6.00 -24.92
N TRP A 230 12.18 7.05 -24.11
CA TRP A 230 13.42 7.78 -23.91
C TRP A 230 13.81 7.75 -22.44
N ARG A 231 15.11 7.87 -22.17
CA ARG A 231 15.63 8.03 -20.81
C ARG A 231 16.87 8.89 -20.83
N VAL A 232 16.96 9.79 -19.86
CA VAL A 232 18.17 10.53 -19.51
C VAL A 232 18.52 10.28 -18.05
N THR A 233 19.74 10.59 -17.65
CA THR A 233 20.16 10.54 -16.24
C THR A 233 20.63 11.91 -15.82
N LEU A 234 19.97 12.48 -14.82
CA LEU A 234 20.43 13.68 -14.13
C LEU A 234 21.57 13.28 -13.18
N ASP A 235 22.56 14.14 -13.04
CA ASP A 235 23.63 13.98 -12.05
C ASP A 235 23.04 13.98 -10.64
N ALA A 236 23.78 13.39 -9.70
CA ALA A 236 23.42 13.42 -8.29
C ALA A 236 23.21 14.86 -7.79
N MET A 237 22.11 15.06 -7.07
CA MET A 237 21.73 16.37 -6.53
C MET A 237 21.68 16.32 -5.01
N PRO A 238 22.13 17.38 -4.30
CA PRO A 238 21.91 17.49 -2.87
C PRO A 238 20.42 17.68 -2.57
N ALA A 239 20.04 17.45 -1.31
CA ALA A 239 18.68 17.75 -0.85
C ALA A 239 18.30 19.21 -1.10
N SER A 240 17.06 19.46 -1.53
CA SER A 240 16.52 20.79 -1.74
C SER A 240 15.05 20.85 -1.38
N ALA A 241 14.71 21.73 -0.44
CA ALA A 241 13.34 22.08 -0.05
C ALA A 241 12.67 23.08 -1.02
N GLU A 242 13.43 23.64 -1.96
CA GLU A 242 12.92 24.56 -2.97
C GLU A 242 12.13 23.78 -4.05
N PRO A 243 10.83 24.07 -4.24
CA PRO A 243 10.03 23.46 -5.30
C PRO A 243 10.56 23.85 -6.69
N ARG A 244 10.75 22.87 -7.57
CA ARG A 244 11.23 23.07 -8.94
C ARG A 244 10.35 22.33 -9.94
N THR A 245 10.38 22.76 -11.19
CA THR A 245 9.65 22.10 -12.28
C THR A 245 10.62 21.24 -13.09
N LEU A 246 10.31 19.96 -13.23
CA LEU A 246 10.95 19.08 -14.20
C LEU A 246 10.28 19.31 -15.55
N VAL A 247 11.06 19.67 -16.55
CA VAL A 247 10.59 19.93 -17.91
C VAL A 247 11.21 18.91 -18.85
N ALA A 248 10.41 18.34 -19.75
CA ALA A 248 10.92 17.65 -20.92
C ALA A 248 10.36 18.30 -22.19
N THR A 249 11.20 18.45 -23.21
CA THR A 249 10.85 19.08 -24.50
C THR A 249 11.39 18.22 -25.65
N SER A 250 10.63 18.10 -26.75
CA SER A 250 10.98 17.34 -27.94
C SER A 250 10.89 18.24 -29.18
N GLY A 251 12.01 18.49 -29.87
CA GLY A 251 12.02 19.37 -31.05
C GLY A 251 11.64 20.83 -30.72
N GLU A 252 10.52 21.31 -31.26
CA GLU A 252 10.03 22.69 -31.08
C GLU A 252 9.56 22.95 -29.63
N PRO A 253 9.71 24.17 -29.07
CA PRO A 253 9.37 24.48 -27.67
C PRO A 253 7.91 24.21 -27.24
N ARG A 254 7.00 24.01 -28.20
CA ARG A 254 5.58 23.75 -27.94
C ARG A 254 5.26 22.28 -27.65
N ASP A 255 6.17 21.36 -27.97
CA ASP A 255 6.05 19.93 -27.63
C ASP A 255 6.80 19.70 -26.31
N GLN A 256 6.14 20.08 -25.21
CA GLN A 256 6.69 20.10 -23.85
C GLN A 256 5.73 19.42 -22.87
N THR A 257 6.30 18.68 -21.93
CA THR A 257 5.62 18.13 -20.76
C THR A 257 6.35 18.57 -19.49
N GLN A 258 5.64 18.67 -18.37
CA GLN A 258 6.23 19.13 -17.12
C GLN A 258 5.62 18.49 -15.87
N ALA A 259 6.43 18.38 -14.82
CA ALA A 259 6.01 18.02 -13.47
C ALA A 259 6.46 19.16 -12.52
N PRO A 260 5.54 20.01 -12.04
CA PRO A 260 5.85 21.11 -11.11
C PRO A 260 5.96 20.64 -9.65
N ASP A 261 6.47 21.52 -8.78
CA ASP A 261 6.55 21.32 -7.32
C ASP A 261 7.36 20.07 -6.90
N LEU A 262 8.39 19.71 -7.67
CA LEU A 262 9.30 18.63 -7.31
C LEU A 262 10.31 19.10 -6.26
N LEU A 263 10.56 18.24 -5.27
CA LEU A 263 11.62 18.42 -4.28
C LEU A 263 12.75 17.40 -4.54
N VAL A 264 13.92 17.64 -3.93
CA VAL A 264 15.04 16.68 -3.92
C VAL A 264 15.29 16.22 -2.50
N GLY A 265 15.24 14.92 -2.24
CA GLY A 265 15.22 14.36 -0.89
C GLY A 265 15.38 12.84 -0.86
N ASP A 266 14.99 12.20 0.24
CA ASP A 266 15.05 10.73 0.36
C ASP A 266 13.70 10.09 0.00
N VAL A 267 13.72 9.06 -0.85
CA VAL A 267 12.52 8.37 -1.35
C VAL A 267 12.43 6.96 -0.80
N TRP A 268 11.32 6.62 -0.16
CA TRP A 268 11.08 5.33 0.46
C TRP A 268 9.90 4.61 -0.18
N LEU A 269 10.04 3.32 -0.46
CA LEU A 269 8.94 2.48 -0.95
C LEU A 269 8.37 1.65 0.19
N CYS A 270 7.10 1.87 0.53
CA CYS A 270 6.30 1.05 1.44
C CYS A 270 5.47 0.04 0.65
N SER A 271 5.74 -1.26 0.84
CA SER A 271 5.05 -2.34 0.14
C SER A 271 4.68 -3.50 1.07
N GLY A 272 3.98 -4.48 0.52
CA GLY A 272 3.42 -5.63 1.22
C GLY A 272 1.89 -5.61 1.22
N GLN A 273 1.27 -6.00 2.33
CA GLN A 273 -0.15 -6.30 2.37
C GLN A 273 -1.01 -5.30 3.16
N SER A 274 -2.17 -5.75 3.65
CA SER A 274 -3.21 -4.94 4.28
C SER A 274 -2.73 -4.15 5.49
N ASN A 275 -1.78 -4.69 6.26
CA ASN A 275 -1.23 -3.97 7.40
C ASN A 275 -0.31 -2.80 6.98
N MET A 276 0.44 -2.91 5.87
CA MET A 276 1.12 -1.77 5.25
C MET A 276 0.12 -0.76 4.68
N GLY A 277 -0.93 -1.26 4.01
CA GLY A 277 -1.95 -0.41 3.37
C GLY A 277 -2.98 0.18 4.33
N PHE A 278 -2.94 -0.16 5.62
CA PHE A 278 -3.92 0.27 6.62
C PHE A 278 -3.84 1.79 6.82
N THR A 279 -4.97 2.49 6.68
CA THR A 279 -4.94 3.94 6.52
C THR A 279 -4.95 4.71 7.85
N MET A 280 -4.43 5.94 7.86
CA MET A 280 -4.54 6.84 9.00
C MET A 280 -6.00 7.05 9.43
N ALA A 281 -6.93 7.19 8.47
CA ALA A 281 -8.35 7.31 8.76
C ALA A 281 -8.92 6.07 9.46
N ALA A 282 -8.46 4.86 9.12
CA ALA A 282 -8.91 3.64 9.77
C ALA A 282 -8.43 3.56 11.23
N CYS A 283 -7.19 3.96 11.51
CA CYS A 283 -6.65 4.06 12.87
C CYS A 283 -7.35 5.16 13.69
N ALA A 284 -7.52 6.35 13.11
CA ALA A 284 -8.06 7.55 13.77
C ALA A 284 -9.51 7.39 14.23
N ARG A 285 -10.27 6.41 13.72
CA ARG A 285 -11.65 6.14 14.14
C ARG A 285 -11.78 5.78 15.61
N THR A 286 -10.78 5.09 16.16
CA THR A 286 -10.81 4.60 17.55
C THR A 286 -9.61 5.03 18.35
N HIS A 287 -8.67 5.78 17.75
CA HIS A 287 -7.43 6.22 18.42
C HIS A 287 -7.27 7.75 18.32
N LEU A 288 -7.73 8.45 19.37
CA LEU A 288 -7.77 9.92 19.45
C LEU A 288 -6.41 10.61 19.22
N PRO A 289 -5.26 10.12 19.72
CA PRO A 289 -3.95 10.68 19.38
C PRO A 289 -3.66 10.70 17.88
N LEU A 290 -3.91 9.61 17.16
CA LEU A 290 -3.70 9.56 15.71
C LEU A 290 -4.70 10.44 14.96
N GLN A 291 -5.92 10.58 15.47
CA GLN A 291 -6.90 11.53 14.94
C GLN A 291 -6.37 12.98 15.01
N ARG A 292 -5.91 13.41 16.19
CA ARG A 292 -5.35 14.76 16.39
C ARG A 292 -4.11 14.99 15.53
N ARG A 293 -3.24 13.97 15.41
CA ARG A 293 -2.03 14.05 14.58
C ARG A 293 -2.37 14.24 13.10
N ALA A 294 -3.32 13.47 12.56
CA ALA A 294 -3.78 13.61 11.18
C ALA A 294 -4.39 14.99 10.89
N GLN A 295 -5.16 15.55 11.82
CA GLN A 295 -5.81 16.86 11.63
C GLN A 295 -4.87 18.05 11.69
N LYS A 296 -3.74 17.89 12.38
CA LYS A 296 -2.69 18.90 12.49
C LYS A 296 -1.57 18.68 11.47
N ALA A 297 -1.69 17.68 10.59
CA ALA A 297 -0.68 17.42 9.58
C ALA A 297 -0.50 18.65 8.70
N ASN A 298 0.71 19.20 8.70
CA ASN A 298 1.09 20.33 7.86
C ASN A 298 2.60 20.27 7.64
N ASN A 299 3.02 19.39 6.73
CA ASN A 299 4.44 19.16 6.45
C ASN A 299 4.67 19.11 4.93
N PRO A 300 4.99 20.26 4.28
CA PRO A 300 5.23 20.30 2.85
C PRO A 300 6.53 19.59 2.43
N LEU A 301 7.42 19.26 3.37
CA LEU A 301 8.65 18.52 3.10
C LEU A 301 8.43 17.00 3.12
N LEU A 302 7.27 16.53 3.57
CA LEU A 302 6.87 15.12 3.45
C LEU A 302 5.88 14.97 2.31
N ARG A 303 6.25 14.22 1.26
CA ARG A 303 5.40 13.96 0.10
C ARG A 303 4.96 12.49 0.08
N LEU A 304 3.68 12.27 -0.13
CA LEU A 304 3.02 10.96 -0.05
C LEU A 304 2.62 10.53 -1.46
N GLY A 305 3.37 9.57 -2.03
CA GLY A 305 3.13 8.97 -3.33
C GLY A 305 2.25 7.72 -3.22
N ARG A 306 1.20 7.59 -4.03
CA ARG A 306 0.36 6.40 -4.07
C ARG A 306 0.40 5.74 -5.43
N VAL A 307 0.74 4.45 -5.41
CA VAL A 307 0.63 3.57 -6.56
C VAL A 307 -0.76 2.92 -6.57
N PRO A 308 -1.51 3.01 -7.69
CA PRO A 308 -2.76 2.30 -7.86
C PRO A 308 -2.56 0.78 -7.80
N ALA A 309 -3.51 0.07 -7.19
CA ALA A 309 -3.46 -1.38 -7.18
C ALA A 309 -3.94 -1.93 -8.52
N THR A 310 -3.00 -2.36 -9.36
CA THR A 310 -3.27 -3.05 -10.63
C THR A 310 -2.52 -4.38 -10.66
N TRP A 311 -2.96 -5.32 -11.51
CA TRP A 311 -2.36 -6.66 -11.53
C TRP A 311 -2.40 -7.34 -12.92
N PRO A 312 -1.79 -6.72 -13.94
CA PRO A 312 -1.78 -7.27 -15.30
C PRO A 312 -0.94 -8.54 -15.39
N ALA A 313 -1.20 -9.32 -16.44
CA ALA A 313 -0.48 -10.57 -16.71
C ALA A 313 1.00 -10.33 -17.06
N LYS A 314 1.32 -9.17 -17.63
CA LYS A 314 2.69 -8.75 -17.99
C LYS A 314 3.06 -7.47 -17.23
N PRO A 315 4.35 -7.23 -16.95
CA PRO A 315 4.81 -5.98 -16.36
C PRO A 315 4.32 -4.74 -17.12
N LEU A 316 3.80 -3.76 -16.40
CA LEU A 316 3.55 -2.44 -16.96
C LEU A 316 4.86 -1.69 -17.13
N SER A 317 4.93 -0.85 -18.17
CA SER A 317 6.03 0.09 -18.38
C SER A 317 5.77 1.46 -17.75
N ASP A 318 4.54 1.75 -17.32
CA ASP A 318 4.18 3.00 -16.65
C ASP A 318 3.18 2.77 -15.52
N VAL A 319 3.15 3.70 -14.57
CA VAL A 319 2.15 3.75 -13.49
C VAL A 319 1.91 5.17 -13.03
N ALA A 320 0.63 5.54 -12.90
CA ALA A 320 0.23 6.84 -12.39
C ALA A 320 0.39 6.92 -10.86
N CYS A 321 1.60 7.24 -10.40
CA CYS A 321 1.86 7.54 -8.99
C CYS A 321 1.33 8.93 -8.68
N THR A 322 0.42 9.03 -7.71
CA THR A 322 -0.14 10.32 -7.28
C THR A 322 0.59 10.82 -6.05
N TRP A 323 1.28 11.96 -6.16
CA TRP A 323 2.01 12.58 -5.07
C TRP A 323 1.23 13.74 -4.47
N ARG A 324 1.31 13.89 -3.14
CA ARG A 324 0.69 15.00 -2.41
C ARG A 324 1.56 15.39 -1.22
N ALA A 325 1.65 16.68 -0.90
CA ALA A 325 2.19 17.11 0.40
C ALA A 325 1.41 16.50 1.56
N ALA A 326 2.07 16.24 2.68
CA ALA A 326 1.42 15.78 3.90
C ALA A 326 0.60 16.93 4.54
N ALA A 327 -0.70 16.84 4.35
CA ALA A 327 -1.73 17.77 4.80
C ALA A 327 -2.94 16.97 5.30
N PRO A 328 -3.90 17.55 6.05
CA PRO A 328 -4.92 16.78 6.75
C PRO A 328 -5.76 15.89 5.83
N ASP A 329 -6.01 16.32 4.60
CA ASP A 329 -6.80 15.59 3.61
C ASP A 329 -6.00 14.50 2.88
N SER A 330 -4.70 14.68 2.66
CA SER A 330 -3.83 13.68 2.01
C SER A 330 -3.42 12.57 2.97
N VAL A 331 -3.17 12.89 4.25
CA VAL A 331 -2.71 11.89 5.25
C VAL A 331 -3.78 10.88 5.60
N LEU A 332 -5.06 11.30 5.71
CA LEU A 332 -6.16 10.43 6.15
C LEU A 332 -6.32 9.20 5.26
N GLY A 333 -6.20 9.37 3.96
CA GLY A 333 -6.29 8.27 3.00
C GLY A 333 -5.04 7.41 2.92
N PHE A 334 -3.88 7.89 3.39
CA PHE A 334 -2.57 7.27 3.19
C PHE A 334 -2.29 6.16 4.21
N SER A 335 -1.28 5.32 3.92
CA SER A 335 -0.75 4.31 4.85
C SER A 335 -0.39 4.97 6.19
N ALA A 336 -0.94 4.47 7.28
CA ALA A 336 -0.61 4.95 8.63
C ALA A 336 0.86 4.71 8.95
N ILE A 337 1.38 3.52 8.61
CA ILE A 337 2.78 3.19 8.81
C ILE A 337 3.66 4.11 7.97
N GLY A 338 3.38 4.22 6.67
CA GLY A 338 4.16 5.04 5.75
C GLY A 338 4.18 6.52 6.13
N TYR A 339 3.04 7.09 6.52
CA TYR A 339 2.97 8.49 6.98
C TYR A 339 3.75 8.70 8.28
N LEU A 340 3.50 7.89 9.32
CA LEU A 340 4.14 8.07 10.62
C LEU A 340 5.65 7.82 10.56
N PHE A 341 6.09 6.86 9.74
CA PHE A 341 7.49 6.63 9.39
C PHE A 341 8.10 7.87 8.72
N GLY A 342 7.49 8.33 7.62
CA GLY A 342 7.99 9.45 6.84
C GLY A 342 8.07 10.73 7.67
N GLU A 343 7.07 11.01 8.50
CA GLU A 343 7.03 12.17 9.39
C GLU A 343 8.12 12.10 10.46
N ARG A 344 8.40 10.92 11.01
CA ARG A 344 9.51 10.74 11.96
C ARG A 344 10.84 10.95 11.27
N VAL A 345 11.11 10.24 10.16
CA VAL A 345 12.38 10.33 9.44
C VAL A 345 12.63 11.76 8.97
N GLN A 346 11.67 12.38 8.28
CA GLN A 346 11.75 13.74 7.77
C GLN A 346 12.11 14.75 8.87
N ARG A 347 11.44 14.67 10.03
CA ARG A 347 11.72 15.55 11.17
C ARG A 347 13.16 15.42 11.66
N GLU A 348 13.67 14.19 11.73
CA GLU A 348 14.99 13.92 12.31
C GLU A 348 16.15 14.23 11.35
N ILE A 349 15.93 14.10 10.03
CA ILE A 349 16.97 14.36 9.03
C ILE A 349 16.90 15.77 8.44
N GLY A 350 15.78 16.49 8.61
CA GLY A 350 15.64 17.89 8.23
C GLY A 350 15.58 18.17 6.71
N VAL A 351 15.50 17.14 5.87
CA VAL A 351 15.41 17.26 4.40
C VAL A 351 14.08 16.74 3.88
N PRO A 352 13.69 17.01 2.61
CA PRO A 352 12.49 16.43 2.03
C PRO A 352 12.51 14.89 2.04
N VAL A 353 11.34 14.29 2.26
CA VAL A 353 11.13 12.84 2.23
C VAL A 353 9.92 12.52 1.37
N GLY A 354 10.10 11.64 0.40
CA GLY A 354 9.02 11.01 -0.36
C GLY A 354 8.73 9.62 0.18
N VAL A 355 7.45 9.28 0.41
CA VAL A 355 7.03 7.91 0.76
C VAL A 355 6.03 7.42 -0.27
N ILE A 356 6.39 6.39 -1.03
CA ILE A 356 5.54 5.72 -2.00
C ILE A 356 4.83 4.54 -1.32
N ASN A 357 3.50 4.49 -1.36
CA ASN A 357 2.73 3.33 -0.93
C ASN A 357 2.33 2.48 -2.15
N GLY A 358 2.91 1.28 -2.25
CA GLY A 358 2.57 0.24 -3.22
C GLY A 358 2.22 -1.07 -2.51
N SER A 359 1.15 -1.07 -1.72
CA SER A 359 0.68 -2.23 -0.93
C SER A 359 -0.73 -2.69 -1.31
N ARG A 360 -1.02 -3.98 -1.08
CA ARG A 360 -2.33 -4.58 -1.36
C ARG A 360 -2.69 -5.72 -0.40
N GLY A 361 -3.84 -5.60 0.26
CA GLY A 361 -4.34 -6.60 1.20
C GLY A 361 -4.67 -7.96 0.58
N GLY A 362 -4.50 -9.02 1.38
CA GLY A 362 -4.87 -10.39 1.00
C GLY A 362 -3.88 -11.09 0.07
N THR A 363 -2.62 -10.66 0.08
CA THR A 363 -1.59 -11.06 -0.88
C THR A 363 -0.51 -11.92 -0.26
N TRP A 364 0.10 -12.75 -1.09
CA TRP A 364 1.20 -13.65 -0.75
C TRP A 364 2.48 -13.13 -1.40
N ILE A 365 3.65 -13.50 -0.89
CA ILE A 365 4.94 -12.97 -1.39
C ILE A 365 5.16 -13.26 -2.88
N GLU A 366 4.62 -14.36 -3.40
CA GLU A 366 4.68 -14.76 -4.81
C GLU A 366 3.97 -13.79 -5.74
N ASN A 367 3.04 -12.97 -5.24
CA ASN A 367 2.38 -11.96 -6.06
C ASN A 367 3.31 -10.76 -6.33
N TRP A 368 4.39 -10.61 -5.54
CA TRP A 368 5.32 -9.47 -5.53
C TRP A 368 6.71 -9.80 -6.09
N LEU A 369 6.93 -11.05 -6.50
CA LEU A 369 8.09 -11.51 -7.26
C LEU A 369 7.82 -11.45 -8.76
N PRO A 370 8.82 -11.24 -9.63
CA PRO A 370 8.66 -11.53 -11.05
C PRO A 370 8.17 -12.96 -11.26
N GLN A 371 7.26 -13.17 -12.21
CA GLN A 371 6.65 -14.49 -12.42
C GLN A 371 7.70 -15.59 -12.66
N GLU A 372 8.71 -15.31 -13.47
CA GLU A 372 9.82 -16.23 -13.75
C GLU A 372 10.58 -16.66 -12.47
N HIS A 373 10.69 -15.77 -11.47
CA HIS A 373 11.31 -16.11 -10.19
C HIS A 373 10.39 -17.01 -9.37
N VAL A 374 9.07 -16.80 -9.41
CA VAL A 374 8.10 -17.69 -8.74
C VAL A 374 8.13 -19.08 -9.36
N GLU A 375 8.31 -19.18 -10.67
CA GLU A 375 8.34 -20.44 -11.42
C GLU A 375 9.63 -21.25 -11.18
N THR A 376 10.75 -20.57 -10.90
CA THR A 376 12.07 -21.21 -10.79
C THR A 376 12.54 -21.40 -9.35
N LEU A 377 12.02 -20.62 -8.39
CA LEU A 377 12.43 -20.71 -7.00
C LEU A 377 11.80 -21.96 -6.33
N PRO A 378 12.60 -22.94 -5.84
CA PRO A 378 12.05 -24.19 -5.30
C PRO A 378 11.06 -24.00 -4.15
N SER A 379 11.28 -22.98 -3.30
CA SER A 379 10.36 -22.64 -2.21
C SER A 379 8.96 -22.24 -2.68
N CYS A 380 8.80 -21.81 -3.93
CA CYS A 380 7.52 -21.40 -4.52
C CYS A 380 6.76 -22.55 -5.20
N GLU A 381 7.35 -23.73 -5.37
CA GLU A 381 6.70 -24.86 -6.05
C GLU A 381 5.38 -25.32 -5.38
N PRO A 382 5.26 -25.37 -4.03
CA PRO A 382 3.97 -25.66 -3.39
C PRO A 382 2.87 -24.67 -3.78
N TYR A 383 3.20 -23.37 -3.83
CA TYR A 383 2.28 -22.34 -4.30
C TYR A 383 1.92 -22.53 -5.78
N MET A 384 2.91 -22.81 -6.64
CA MET A 384 2.68 -23.02 -8.07
C MET A 384 1.83 -24.26 -8.36
N LYS A 385 1.99 -25.34 -7.59
CA LYS A 385 1.12 -26.52 -7.65
C LYS A 385 -0.32 -26.19 -7.26
N GLN A 386 -0.52 -25.43 -6.17
CA GLN A 386 -1.85 -24.97 -5.77
C GLN A 386 -2.46 -24.04 -6.82
N TYR A 387 -1.67 -23.16 -7.42
CA TYR A 387 -2.11 -22.25 -8.47
C TYR A 387 -2.52 -23.00 -9.74
N ARG A 388 -1.69 -23.93 -10.24
CA ARG A 388 -2.02 -24.79 -11.39
C ARG A 388 -3.31 -25.57 -11.17
N LYS A 389 -3.50 -26.14 -9.97
CA LYS A 389 -4.76 -26.80 -9.61
C LYS A 389 -5.94 -25.83 -9.63
N ALA A 390 -5.79 -24.65 -9.03
CA ALA A 390 -6.85 -23.66 -8.98
C ALA A 390 -7.28 -23.20 -10.39
N LEU A 391 -6.34 -23.09 -11.34
CA LEU A 391 -6.63 -22.79 -12.73
C LEU A 391 -7.39 -23.94 -13.43
N ALA A 392 -6.98 -25.19 -13.21
CA ALA A 392 -7.67 -26.35 -13.76
C ALA A 392 -9.13 -26.44 -13.24
N ASP A 393 -9.33 -26.18 -11.95
CA ASP A 393 -10.66 -26.18 -11.32
C ASP A 393 -11.49 -24.91 -11.62
N TYR A 394 -10.89 -23.87 -12.21
CA TYR A 394 -11.48 -22.54 -12.31
C TYR A 394 -12.83 -22.50 -13.04
N PRO A 395 -13.02 -23.16 -14.20
CA PRO A 395 -14.30 -23.11 -14.92
C PRO A 395 -15.48 -23.56 -14.06
N GLU A 396 -15.31 -24.67 -13.35
CA GLU A 396 -16.35 -25.18 -12.45
C GLU A 396 -16.52 -24.30 -11.21
N ALA A 397 -15.41 -23.86 -10.61
CA ALA A 397 -15.44 -23.02 -9.42
C ALA A 397 -16.12 -21.67 -9.70
N LYS A 398 -15.88 -21.08 -10.88
CA LYS A 398 -16.56 -19.89 -11.39
C LYS A 398 -18.05 -20.13 -11.55
N SER A 399 -18.45 -21.22 -12.21
CA SER A 399 -19.87 -21.58 -12.36
C SER A 399 -20.58 -21.73 -11.02
N ARG A 400 -19.96 -22.42 -10.04
CA ARG A 400 -20.51 -22.55 -8.68
C ARG A 400 -20.62 -21.21 -7.96
N HIS A 401 -19.61 -20.35 -8.10
CA HIS A 401 -19.59 -19.01 -7.50
C HIS A 401 -20.71 -18.12 -8.05
N GLU A 402 -20.85 -18.05 -9.38
CA GLU A 402 -21.88 -17.24 -10.05
C GLU A 402 -23.30 -17.71 -9.69
N LYS A 403 -23.55 -19.03 -9.69
CA LYS A 403 -24.84 -19.59 -9.24
C LYS A 403 -25.18 -19.18 -7.80
N ARG A 404 -24.18 -19.17 -6.90
CA ARG A 404 -24.39 -18.76 -5.51
C ARG A 404 -24.66 -17.27 -5.36
N LEU A 405 -24.02 -16.41 -6.16
CA LEU A 405 -24.32 -14.97 -6.15
C LEU A 405 -25.75 -14.69 -6.61
N VAL A 406 -26.22 -15.36 -7.66
CA VAL A 406 -27.61 -15.26 -8.14
C VAL A 406 -28.59 -15.73 -7.06
N GLU A 407 -28.32 -16.86 -6.41
CA GLU A 407 -29.16 -17.37 -5.31
C GLU A 407 -29.18 -16.40 -4.11
N ASN A 408 -28.03 -15.86 -3.71
CA ASN A 408 -27.97 -14.88 -2.62
C ASN A 408 -28.72 -13.59 -2.96
N LYS A 409 -28.66 -13.14 -4.22
CA LYS A 409 -29.45 -11.98 -4.68
C LYS A 409 -30.95 -12.26 -4.55
N LYS A 410 -31.42 -13.45 -4.96
CA LYS A 410 -32.83 -13.86 -4.81
C LYS A 410 -33.24 -13.95 -3.34
N ARG A 411 -32.40 -14.52 -2.47
CA ARG A 411 -32.63 -14.60 -1.02
C ARG A 411 -32.83 -13.23 -0.39
N VAL A 412 -31.90 -12.30 -0.65
CA VAL A 412 -32.00 -10.93 -0.14
C VAL A 412 -33.28 -10.24 -0.64
N GLN A 413 -33.67 -10.44 -1.91
CA GLN A 413 -34.91 -9.88 -2.45
C GLN A 413 -36.19 -10.44 -1.77
N ARG A 414 -36.13 -11.66 -1.22
CA ARG A 414 -37.22 -12.26 -0.44
C ARG A 414 -37.17 -11.95 1.06
N GLY A 415 -36.18 -11.19 1.53
CA GLY A 415 -35.95 -10.95 2.96
C GLY A 415 -35.21 -12.08 3.69
N ASP A 416 -34.73 -13.10 2.97
CA ASP A 416 -33.94 -14.18 3.55
C ASP A 416 -32.50 -13.74 3.84
N LYS A 417 -31.88 -14.32 4.88
CA LYS A 417 -30.43 -14.18 5.06
C LYS A 417 -29.69 -14.82 3.87
N PRO A 418 -28.68 -14.14 3.29
CA PRO A 418 -27.86 -14.73 2.25
C PRO A 418 -27.08 -15.93 2.81
N LEU A 419 -26.86 -16.93 1.96
CA LEU A 419 -25.94 -18.01 2.27
C LEU A 419 -24.51 -17.46 2.32
N ALA A 420 -23.61 -18.14 3.02
CA ALA A 420 -22.19 -17.76 3.07
C ALA A 420 -21.66 -17.50 1.65
N ALA A 421 -21.12 -16.29 1.44
CA ALA A 421 -20.57 -15.90 0.15
C ALA A 421 -19.41 -16.85 -0.20
N PRO A 422 -19.42 -17.48 -1.39
CA PRO A 422 -18.31 -18.34 -1.77
C PRO A 422 -17.07 -17.48 -1.93
N ARG A 423 -15.91 -18.03 -1.56
CA ARG A 423 -14.64 -17.38 -1.91
C ARG A 423 -14.60 -17.16 -3.41
N GLN A 424 -14.10 -15.99 -3.83
CA GLN A 424 -13.86 -15.73 -5.24
C GLN A 424 -12.88 -16.79 -5.75
N PRO A 425 -13.24 -17.57 -6.78
CA PRO A 425 -12.35 -18.58 -7.31
C PRO A 425 -11.10 -17.92 -7.90
N ARG A 426 -9.94 -18.53 -7.64
CA ARG A 426 -8.66 -18.03 -8.15
C ARG A 426 -8.53 -18.43 -9.62
N GLY A 427 -8.89 -17.50 -10.51
CA GLY A 427 -8.74 -17.66 -11.95
C GLY A 427 -7.45 -17.04 -12.52
N PRO A 428 -7.28 -17.09 -13.85
CA PRO A 428 -6.13 -16.52 -14.55
C PRO A 428 -5.87 -15.05 -14.17
N ASP A 429 -6.93 -14.25 -14.04
CA ASP A 429 -6.83 -12.80 -13.75
C ASP A 429 -6.83 -12.46 -12.26
N SER A 430 -6.63 -13.46 -11.40
CA SER A 430 -6.55 -13.23 -9.97
C SER A 430 -5.32 -12.40 -9.62
N TYR A 431 -5.50 -11.36 -8.81
CA TYR A 431 -4.37 -10.62 -8.23
C TYR A 431 -3.47 -11.51 -7.36
N ASN A 432 -3.98 -12.67 -6.92
CA ASN A 432 -3.23 -13.70 -6.19
C ASN A 432 -2.51 -14.69 -7.11
N GLY A 433 -2.38 -14.40 -8.41
CA GLY A 433 -1.51 -15.14 -9.33
C GLY A 433 -0.03 -14.75 -9.19
N PRO A 434 0.90 -15.56 -9.74
CA PRO A 434 2.34 -15.32 -9.65
C PRO A 434 2.70 -14.00 -10.33
N GLY A 435 3.45 -13.14 -9.64
CA GLY A 435 3.95 -11.85 -10.13
C GLY A 435 2.91 -10.81 -10.57
N ARG A 436 1.62 -11.07 -10.33
CA ARG A 436 0.53 -10.20 -10.78
C ARG A 436 0.63 -8.80 -10.19
N LEU A 437 0.95 -8.65 -8.90
CA LEU A 437 1.09 -7.34 -8.26
C LEU A 437 2.46 -6.70 -8.51
N PHE A 438 3.51 -7.51 -8.62
CA PHE A 438 4.81 -7.05 -9.10
C PHE A 438 4.66 -6.31 -10.43
N ASN A 439 3.98 -6.94 -11.40
CA ASN A 439 3.77 -6.40 -12.74
C ASN A 439 3.07 -5.04 -12.75
N GLY A 440 2.07 -4.85 -11.90
CA GLY A 440 1.25 -3.65 -11.89
C GLY A 440 1.74 -2.53 -10.98
N MET A 441 2.47 -2.88 -9.91
CA MET A 441 2.75 -1.94 -8.82
C MET A 441 4.26 -1.71 -8.57
N ILE A 442 5.12 -2.65 -8.94
CA ILE A 442 6.57 -2.60 -8.64
C ILE A 442 7.37 -2.39 -9.92
N ALA A 443 7.18 -3.23 -10.93
CA ALA A 443 7.86 -3.15 -12.22
C ALA A 443 7.79 -1.75 -12.86
N PRO A 444 6.65 -1.05 -12.93
CA PRO A 444 6.58 0.28 -13.53
C PRO A 444 7.23 1.40 -12.71
N LEU A 445 7.65 1.14 -11.46
CA LEU A 445 8.46 2.08 -10.68
C LEU A 445 9.95 1.96 -11.03
N VAL A 446 10.39 0.89 -11.70
CA VAL A 446 11.78 0.72 -12.08
C VAL A 446 12.06 1.62 -13.29
N PRO A 447 13.10 2.49 -13.30
CA PRO A 447 14.22 2.56 -12.35
C PRO A 447 14.21 3.82 -11.44
N TYR A 448 13.05 4.26 -10.91
CA TYR A 448 12.97 5.40 -9.99
C TYR A 448 13.90 5.18 -8.79
N ALA A 449 14.89 6.05 -8.59
CA ALA A 449 15.86 5.85 -7.53
C ALA A 449 15.20 5.89 -6.13
N LEU A 450 15.61 4.98 -5.25
CA LEU A 450 15.08 4.82 -3.90
C LEU A 450 16.21 4.92 -2.86
N LYS A 451 15.88 5.39 -1.66
CA LYS A 451 16.72 5.30 -0.45
C LYS A 451 16.60 3.96 0.26
N GLY A 452 15.43 3.31 0.18
CA GLY A 452 15.16 2.04 0.83
C GLY A 452 13.70 1.59 0.74
N VAL A 453 13.44 0.38 1.26
CA VAL A 453 12.14 -0.28 1.20
C VAL A 453 11.66 -0.66 2.60
N LEU A 454 10.39 -0.36 2.90
CA LEU A 454 9.66 -0.92 4.03
C LEU A 454 8.73 -2.03 3.54
N TRP A 455 8.82 -3.20 4.17
CA TRP A 455 8.06 -4.38 3.82
C TRP A 455 7.24 -4.89 5.00
N TYR A 456 5.92 -4.90 4.86
CA TYR A 456 5.02 -5.54 5.83
C TYR A 456 4.08 -6.50 5.10
N GLN A 457 4.50 -7.76 5.05
CA GLN A 457 3.77 -8.88 4.50
C GLN A 457 4.12 -10.17 5.24
N GLY A 458 3.18 -11.11 5.26
CA GLY A 458 3.46 -12.47 5.70
C GLY A 458 2.27 -13.19 6.27
N GLU A 459 1.17 -12.50 6.61
CA GLU A 459 -0.02 -13.16 7.13
C GLU A 459 -0.61 -14.17 6.13
N GLY A 460 -0.44 -13.92 4.82
CA GLY A 460 -0.78 -14.88 3.76
C GLY A 460 0.12 -16.12 3.72
N ASN A 461 1.38 -15.99 4.14
CA ASN A 461 2.41 -17.03 4.07
C ASN A 461 2.80 -17.60 5.45
N VAL A 462 2.10 -17.23 6.54
CA VAL A 462 2.50 -17.60 7.91
C VAL A 462 2.66 -19.11 8.12
N TRP A 463 1.94 -19.92 7.35
CA TRP A 463 2.00 -21.39 7.40
C TRP A 463 3.12 -22.00 6.57
N GLU A 464 3.79 -21.19 5.76
CA GLU A 464 4.96 -21.56 4.94
C GLU A 464 6.26 -21.09 5.62
N PHE A 465 6.22 -20.89 6.94
CA PHE A 465 7.35 -20.37 7.72
C PHE A 465 8.66 -21.10 7.42
N SER A 466 8.63 -22.40 7.13
CA SER A 466 9.81 -23.24 6.85
C SER A 466 10.57 -22.90 5.57
N VAL A 467 9.95 -22.17 4.64
CA VAL A 467 10.55 -21.79 3.35
C VAL A 467 10.46 -20.29 3.07
N TYR A 468 9.87 -19.50 3.99
CA TYR A 468 9.65 -18.09 3.77
C TYR A 468 10.95 -17.27 3.72
N ASP A 469 12.00 -17.71 4.41
CA ASP A 469 13.33 -17.10 4.33
C ASP A 469 13.86 -17.08 2.89
N GLN A 470 13.74 -18.20 2.19
CA GLN A 470 14.16 -18.33 0.79
C GLN A 470 13.33 -17.42 -0.13
N LYS A 471 12.01 -17.34 0.08
CA LYS A 471 11.13 -16.45 -0.68
C LYS A 471 11.46 -14.99 -0.46
N MET A 472 11.72 -14.60 0.79
CA MET A 472 12.06 -13.22 1.15
C MET A 472 13.43 -12.80 0.59
N VAL A 473 14.45 -13.68 0.68
CA VAL A 473 15.76 -13.43 0.05
C VAL A 473 15.61 -13.32 -1.47
N GLY A 474 14.81 -14.18 -2.10
CA GLY A 474 14.47 -14.09 -3.52
C GLY A 474 13.85 -12.75 -3.90
N LEU A 475 12.92 -12.22 -3.08
CA LEU A 475 12.31 -10.91 -3.30
C LEU A 475 13.32 -9.78 -3.19
N ILE A 476 14.11 -9.76 -2.12
CA ILE A 476 15.13 -8.72 -1.89
C ILE A 476 16.12 -8.69 -3.05
N ASN A 477 16.66 -9.84 -3.43
CA ASN A 477 17.66 -9.94 -4.51
C ASN A 477 17.07 -9.57 -5.87
N SER A 478 15.83 -9.99 -6.15
CA SER A 478 15.14 -9.62 -7.38
C SER A 478 14.98 -8.09 -7.49
N TRP A 479 14.52 -7.44 -6.43
CA TRP A 479 14.33 -5.99 -6.44
C TRP A 479 15.66 -5.23 -6.48
N ARG A 480 16.67 -5.67 -5.72
CA ARG A 480 18.03 -5.10 -5.83
C ARG A 480 18.60 -5.19 -7.24
N GLY A 481 18.37 -6.32 -7.92
CA GLY A 481 18.76 -6.53 -9.32
C GLY A 481 18.03 -5.59 -10.28
N LEU A 482 16.71 -5.45 -10.14
CA LEU A 482 15.89 -4.56 -10.97
C LEU A 482 16.30 -3.09 -10.84
N TRP A 483 16.55 -2.63 -9.62
CA TRP A 483 17.02 -1.25 -9.36
C TRP A 483 18.52 -1.06 -9.61
N LYS A 484 19.27 -2.14 -9.84
CA LYS A 484 20.74 -2.13 -9.90
C LYS A 484 21.38 -1.50 -8.66
N GLN A 485 20.80 -1.80 -7.49
CA GLN A 485 21.26 -1.33 -6.19
C GLN A 485 21.48 -2.55 -5.28
N PRO A 486 22.66 -3.21 -5.33
CA PRO A 486 22.92 -4.43 -4.56
C PRO A 486 22.82 -4.22 -3.05
N ASP A 487 23.03 -3.00 -2.58
CA ASP A 487 22.90 -2.61 -1.18
C ASP A 487 21.62 -1.81 -0.90
N LEU A 488 20.55 -1.94 -1.69
CA LEU A 488 19.28 -1.28 -1.35
C LEU A 488 18.80 -1.75 0.05
N PRO A 489 18.60 -0.84 1.03
CA PRO A 489 18.16 -1.19 2.36
C PRO A 489 16.74 -1.78 2.40
N PHE A 490 16.54 -2.89 3.11
CA PHE A 490 15.21 -3.47 3.38
C PHE A 490 14.89 -3.51 4.86
N PHE A 491 13.75 -2.96 5.25
CA PHE A 491 13.23 -3.08 6.62
C PHE A 491 11.92 -3.85 6.59
N MET A 492 11.89 -4.97 7.31
CA MET A 492 10.74 -5.87 7.38
C MET A 492 10.18 -5.90 8.80
N THR A 493 8.94 -6.34 8.98
CA THR A 493 8.36 -6.52 10.31
C THR A 493 7.92 -7.96 10.53
N GLU A 494 8.09 -8.43 11.76
CA GLU A 494 7.35 -9.60 12.26
C GLU A 494 5.85 -9.35 12.16
N LEU A 495 5.07 -10.43 12.24
CA LEU A 495 3.61 -10.35 12.20
C LEU A 495 3.06 -9.93 13.56
N ALA A 496 1.99 -9.15 13.52
CA ALA A 496 1.28 -8.75 14.72
C ALA A 496 0.71 -9.97 15.46
N PRO A 497 0.65 -9.91 16.80
CA PRO A 497 -0.13 -10.82 17.61
C PRO A 497 -1.59 -10.88 17.13
N PHE A 498 -2.11 -12.10 16.95
CA PHE A 498 -3.47 -12.35 16.51
C PHE A 498 -3.90 -13.77 16.89
N ASN A 499 -5.21 -13.96 17.09
CA ASN A 499 -5.88 -15.09 17.76
C ASN A 499 -5.90 -14.96 19.28
N PRO A 500 -6.84 -15.65 19.96
CA PRO A 500 -6.88 -15.67 21.42
C PRO A 500 -5.58 -16.17 22.05
N HIS A 501 -5.23 -15.58 23.18
CA HIS A 501 -4.15 -16.05 24.03
C HIS A 501 -4.42 -17.48 24.52
N SER A 502 -3.49 -18.40 24.30
CA SER A 502 -3.57 -19.76 24.85
C SER A 502 -3.15 -19.75 26.32
N PRO A 503 -3.92 -20.38 27.24
CA PRO A 503 -3.54 -20.50 28.65
C PRO A 503 -2.38 -21.47 28.89
N GLU A 504 -2.08 -22.36 27.93
CA GLU A 504 -0.95 -23.28 28.01
C GLU A 504 0.13 -22.90 26.98
N PRO A 505 1.42 -23.16 27.27
CA PRO A 505 2.49 -23.06 26.28
C PRO A 505 2.12 -23.78 25.01
N GLN A 506 2.20 -23.06 23.90
CA GLN A 506 1.87 -23.59 22.57
C GLN A 506 3.03 -23.37 21.63
N ASP A 507 2.99 -24.09 20.53
CA ASP A 507 3.81 -23.78 19.39
C ASP A 507 3.10 -22.73 18.50
N SER A 508 3.86 -21.88 17.80
CA SER A 508 3.29 -20.76 17.04
C SER A 508 3.92 -20.62 15.67
N ALA A 509 3.09 -20.76 14.62
CA ALA A 509 3.47 -20.47 13.24
C ALA A 509 3.93 -19.01 13.07
N ARG A 510 3.35 -18.06 13.81
CA ARG A 510 3.74 -16.64 13.78
C ARG A 510 5.15 -16.40 14.31
N CYS A 511 5.49 -17.01 15.45
CA CYS A 511 6.85 -16.89 15.99
C CYS A 511 7.89 -17.55 15.08
N ARG A 512 7.54 -18.69 14.48
CA ARG A 512 8.41 -19.37 13.50
C ARG A 512 8.61 -18.55 12.24
N PHE A 513 7.56 -17.91 11.75
CA PHE A 513 7.65 -16.94 10.67
C PHE A 513 8.62 -15.80 11.03
N GLY A 514 8.55 -15.27 12.27
CA GLY A 514 9.49 -14.27 12.77
C GLY A 514 10.95 -14.76 12.74
N VAL A 515 11.20 -15.99 13.18
CA VAL A 515 12.54 -16.62 13.11
C VAL A 515 13.04 -16.72 11.68
N THR A 516 12.21 -17.16 10.73
CA THR A 516 12.65 -17.29 9.33
C THR A 516 12.77 -15.95 8.61
N LEU A 517 11.96 -14.95 8.98
CA LEU A 517 12.14 -13.57 8.54
C LEU A 517 13.47 -12.98 9.03
N ALA A 518 13.85 -13.23 10.29
CA ALA A 518 15.13 -12.79 10.84
C ALA A 518 16.32 -13.46 10.12
N LYS A 519 16.22 -14.76 9.82
CA LYS A 519 17.20 -15.49 9.00
C LYS A 519 17.31 -14.90 7.59
N ALA A 520 16.20 -14.49 6.98
CA ALA A 520 16.21 -13.84 5.67
C ALA A 520 16.98 -12.51 5.71
N ALA A 521 16.77 -11.71 6.74
CA ALA A 521 17.46 -10.44 6.94
C ALA A 521 18.98 -10.62 7.07
N GLU A 522 19.41 -11.61 7.85
CA GLU A 522 20.82 -11.98 7.99
C GLU A 522 21.42 -12.45 6.66
N THR A 523 20.71 -13.33 5.95
CA THR A 523 21.18 -13.92 4.68
C THR A 523 21.30 -12.88 3.57
N ALA A 524 20.33 -11.96 3.47
CA ALA A 524 20.30 -10.97 2.40
C ALA A 524 21.35 -9.86 2.59
N GLY A 525 21.77 -9.59 3.83
CA GLY A 525 22.61 -8.43 4.14
C GLY A 525 21.88 -7.11 3.90
N ASN A 526 22.31 -6.04 4.58
CA ASN A 526 21.67 -4.71 4.52
C ASN A 526 20.13 -4.74 4.62
N ALA A 527 19.63 -5.67 5.45
CA ALA A 527 18.23 -5.92 5.69
C ALA A 527 18.01 -6.16 7.17
N TRP A 528 16.87 -5.70 7.71
CA TRP A 528 16.58 -5.78 9.14
C TRP A 528 15.12 -6.11 9.39
N THR A 529 14.87 -6.78 10.51
CA THR A 529 13.52 -7.02 11.03
C THR A 529 13.23 -6.09 12.21
N ILE A 530 11.97 -5.70 12.35
CA ILE A 530 11.42 -5.12 13.56
C ILE A 530 10.45 -6.10 14.20
N THR A 531 10.41 -6.16 15.54
CA THR A 531 9.36 -6.88 16.26
C THR A 531 8.16 -5.98 16.50
N ILE A 532 6.96 -6.56 16.63
CA ILE A 532 5.69 -5.88 16.99
C ILE A 532 4.81 -6.74 17.89
N THR A 533 5.42 -7.58 18.72
CA THR A 533 4.73 -8.52 19.63
C THR A 533 3.86 -7.87 20.71
N ASP A 534 3.97 -6.56 20.87
CA ASP A 534 3.21 -5.72 21.78
C ASP A 534 2.20 -4.81 21.08
N GLY A 535 1.94 -5.03 19.77
CA GLY A 535 1.06 -4.18 18.95
C GLY A 535 -0.03 -4.95 18.19
N GLY A 536 -0.66 -5.95 18.82
CA GLY A 536 -1.69 -6.79 18.21
C GLY A 536 -3.10 -6.69 18.82
N GLU A 537 -4.05 -7.40 18.22
CA GLU A 537 -5.46 -7.54 18.68
C GLU A 537 -5.89 -9.02 18.51
N GLN A 538 -6.54 -9.64 19.51
CA GLN A 538 -6.83 -11.08 19.46
C GLN A 538 -7.85 -11.43 18.38
N ASN A 539 -8.78 -10.51 18.12
CA ASN A 539 -9.92 -10.70 17.24
C ASN A 539 -9.82 -9.94 15.90
N ASP A 540 -8.76 -9.16 15.69
CA ASP A 540 -8.51 -8.44 14.44
C ASP A 540 -7.07 -8.63 13.99
N ILE A 541 -6.89 -9.25 12.82
CA ILE A 541 -5.57 -9.44 12.21
C ILE A 541 -4.97 -8.11 11.70
N HIS A 542 -5.76 -7.03 11.71
CA HIS A 542 -5.36 -5.68 11.35
C HIS A 542 -5.38 -4.74 12.57
N PRO A 543 -4.46 -4.90 13.53
CA PRO A 543 -4.45 -4.08 14.74
C PRO A 543 -4.30 -2.60 14.40
N ARG A 544 -4.98 -1.73 15.14
CA ARG A 544 -5.04 -0.29 14.82
C ARG A 544 -3.82 0.50 15.30
N TYR A 545 -3.00 -0.08 16.18
CA TYR A 545 -1.80 0.52 16.78
C TYR A 545 -0.61 0.59 15.79
N LYS A 546 -0.80 1.30 14.67
CA LYS A 546 0.18 1.41 13.58
C LYS A 546 1.38 2.29 13.92
N GLU A 547 1.30 3.07 14.98
CA GLU A 547 2.41 3.83 15.55
C GLU A 547 3.57 2.94 16.02
N ILE A 548 3.28 1.73 16.50
CA ILE A 548 4.31 0.79 16.99
C ILE A 548 5.24 0.35 15.84
N PRO A 549 4.75 -0.26 14.73
CA PRO A 549 5.62 -0.59 13.61
C PRO A 549 6.25 0.66 12.99
N ALA A 550 5.53 1.78 12.90
CA ALA A 550 6.06 3.00 12.29
C ALA A 550 7.27 3.58 13.05
N GLU A 551 7.19 3.69 14.39
CA GLU A 551 8.31 4.19 15.20
C GLU A 551 9.50 3.24 15.14
N ARG A 552 9.26 1.92 15.08
CA ARG A 552 10.34 0.92 15.00
C ARG A 552 11.02 0.91 13.64
N PHE A 553 10.26 1.03 12.55
CA PHE A 553 10.84 1.24 11.23
C PHE A 553 11.68 2.51 11.21
N ALA A 554 11.14 3.63 11.70
CA ALA A 554 11.86 4.90 11.70
C ALA A 554 13.13 4.85 12.55
N ALA A 555 13.07 4.29 13.76
CA ALA A 555 14.23 4.15 14.64
C ALA A 555 15.33 3.29 14.00
N MET A 556 14.96 2.13 13.44
CA MET A 556 15.92 1.26 12.75
C MET A 556 16.53 1.96 11.53
N THR A 557 15.72 2.65 10.73
CA THR A 557 16.19 3.43 9.57
C THR A 557 17.15 4.54 9.98
N LEU A 558 16.81 5.33 11.00
CA LEU A 558 17.68 6.42 11.48
C LEU A 558 19.04 5.90 11.93
N ALA A 559 19.09 4.76 12.61
CA ALA A 559 20.36 4.15 13.01
C ALA A 559 21.13 3.55 11.83
N LYS A 560 20.47 2.76 10.98
CA LYS A 560 21.14 1.95 9.95
C LYS A 560 21.49 2.70 8.67
N VAL A 561 20.71 3.73 8.32
CA VAL A 561 20.91 4.51 7.09
C VAL A 561 21.53 5.87 7.36
N TYR A 562 21.20 6.50 8.48
CA TYR A 562 21.64 7.85 8.81
C TYR A 562 22.69 7.91 9.93
N GLY A 563 23.13 6.75 10.44
CA GLY A 563 24.16 6.68 11.48
C GLY A 563 23.73 7.29 12.82
N LYS A 564 22.43 7.47 13.06
CA LYS A 564 21.95 8.07 14.30
C LYS A 564 22.24 7.14 15.47
N GLU A 565 23.08 7.61 16.39
CA GLU A 565 23.48 6.84 17.57
C GLU A 565 22.31 6.57 18.51
N GLY A 566 22.41 5.44 19.21
CA GLY A 566 21.45 5.01 20.22
C GLY A 566 20.81 3.66 19.92
N VAL A 567 19.97 3.21 20.85
CA VAL A 567 19.25 1.93 20.71
C VAL A 567 18.03 2.13 19.81
N CYS A 568 18.00 1.40 18.70
CA CYS A 568 16.96 1.48 17.68
C CYS A 568 16.02 0.27 17.61
N HIS A 569 16.26 -0.74 18.46
CA HIS A 569 15.44 -1.95 18.54
C HIS A 569 15.45 -2.52 19.95
N GLY A 570 14.59 -3.51 20.21
CA GLY A 570 14.50 -4.14 21.53
C GLY A 570 15.57 -5.19 21.80
N PRO A 571 15.61 -5.71 23.04
CA PRO A 571 16.57 -6.74 23.44
C PRO A 571 16.53 -7.97 22.53
N LEU A 572 17.72 -8.44 22.14
CA LEU A 572 17.94 -9.69 21.42
C LEU A 572 18.67 -10.66 22.34
N LEU A 573 18.25 -11.93 22.39
CA LEU A 573 18.98 -12.93 23.17
C LEU A 573 20.41 -13.07 22.61
N LYS A 574 21.42 -12.87 23.47
CA LYS A 574 22.84 -13.06 23.11
C LYS A 574 23.34 -14.43 23.55
N SER A 575 23.03 -14.84 24.77
CA SER A 575 23.42 -16.14 25.32
C SER A 575 22.52 -16.53 26.47
N TRP A 576 22.55 -17.82 26.83
CA TRP A 576 21.91 -18.31 28.05
C TRP A 576 22.69 -19.48 28.64
N LYS A 577 22.49 -19.73 29.93
CA LYS A 577 23.00 -20.92 30.62
C LYS A 577 22.00 -21.44 31.64
N ALA A 578 21.99 -22.75 31.83
CA ALA A 578 21.26 -23.40 32.91
C ALA A 578 22.10 -23.36 34.20
N GLU A 579 21.47 -23.00 35.31
CA GLU A 579 21.97 -23.17 36.67
C GLU A 579 20.95 -23.98 37.47
N ALA A 580 21.30 -24.44 38.67
CA ALA A 580 20.37 -25.17 39.53
C ALA A 580 19.07 -24.34 39.75
N GLY A 581 17.94 -24.86 39.29
CA GLY A 581 16.61 -24.25 39.43
C GLY A 581 16.27 -23.07 38.52
N LYS A 582 17.16 -22.65 37.61
CA LYS A 582 16.96 -21.42 36.83
C LYS A 582 17.76 -21.38 35.52
N ALA A 583 17.33 -20.54 34.59
CA ALA A 583 18.08 -20.13 33.41
C ALA A 583 18.55 -18.67 33.57
N ILE A 584 19.79 -18.39 33.19
CA ILE A 584 20.37 -17.05 33.16
C ILE A 584 20.54 -16.65 31.71
N LEU A 585 19.88 -15.57 31.29
CA LEU A 585 19.85 -15.09 29.91
C LEU A 585 20.51 -13.72 29.83
N THR A 586 21.42 -13.53 28.88
CA THR A 586 22.07 -12.23 28.59
C THR A 586 21.56 -11.70 27.25
N PHE A 587 21.27 -10.41 27.19
CA PHE A 587 20.69 -9.76 26.02
C PHE A 587 21.62 -8.72 25.39
N ALA A 588 21.68 -8.69 24.07
CA ALA A 588 22.19 -7.55 23.32
C ALA A 588 21.12 -6.44 23.24
N ALA A 589 21.53 -5.21 22.89
CA ALA A 589 20.64 -4.05 22.74
C ALA A 589 19.79 -3.71 23.98
N ALA A 590 20.33 -3.98 25.17
CA ALA A 590 19.73 -3.55 26.44
C ALA A 590 19.83 -2.02 26.65
N GLY A 591 20.83 -1.35 26.04
CA GLY A 591 21.07 0.08 26.25
C GLY A 591 21.31 0.41 27.72
N ASP A 592 20.54 1.35 28.26
CA ASP A 592 20.58 1.74 29.69
C ASP A 592 20.00 0.67 30.64
N GLY A 593 19.47 -0.42 30.07
CA GLY A 593 19.16 -1.66 30.76
C GLY A 593 17.82 -2.28 30.37
N LEU A 594 17.58 -3.49 30.86
CA LEU A 594 16.31 -4.21 30.76
C LEU A 594 15.30 -3.71 31.80
N GLN A 595 14.02 -3.75 31.44
CA GLN A 595 12.91 -3.46 32.34
C GLN A 595 11.68 -4.31 32.01
N ALA A 596 10.90 -4.64 33.04
CA ALA A 596 9.51 -5.02 32.85
C ALA A 596 8.67 -3.74 32.67
N ARG A 597 7.72 -3.76 31.73
CA ARG A 597 6.82 -2.63 31.50
C ARG A 597 5.38 -3.01 31.80
N THR A 598 4.60 -2.03 32.25
CA THR A 598 3.14 -2.15 32.19
C THR A 598 2.73 -2.18 30.73
N VAL A 599 2.12 -3.28 30.30
CA VAL A 599 1.59 -3.45 28.95
C VAL A 599 0.13 -3.81 29.07
N THR A 600 -0.73 -2.98 28.49
CA THR A 600 -2.14 -3.31 28.29
C THR A 600 -2.32 -3.72 26.83
N LEU A 601 -2.55 -5.00 26.60
CA LEU A 601 -2.71 -5.57 25.27
C LEU A 601 -4.06 -6.29 25.18
N ASP A 602 -4.99 -5.70 24.44
CA ASP A 602 -6.34 -6.26 24.21
C ASP A 602 -7.06 -6.70 25.50
N GLY A 603 -7.03 -5.83 26.52
CA GLY A 603 -7.63 -6.06 27.84
C GLY A 603 -6.76 -6.81 28.85
N HIS A 604 -5.66 -7.42 28.41
CA HIS A 604 -4.70 -8.05 29.32
C HIS A 604 -3.74 -7.00 29.91
N ASN A 605 -3.72 -6.89 31.24
CA ASN A 605 -2.81 -6.00 31.95
C ASN A 605 -1.61 -6.78 32.49
N LEU A 606 -0.44 -6.53 31.90
CA LEU A 606 0.82 -7.10 32.33
C LEU A 606 1.51 -6.14 33.30
N PRO A 607 2.06 -6.65 34.41
CA PRO A 607 2.60 -5.81 35.46
C PRO A 607 4.03 -5.35 35.16
N ALA A 608 4.49 -4.30 35.83
CA ALA A 608 5.87 -3.79 35.72
C ALA A 608 6.83 -4.33 36.81
N ASP A 609 6.32 -5.05 37.81
CA ASP A 609 7.10 -5.56 38.96
C ASP A 609 7.73 -6.94 38.71
N LYS A 610 7.29 -7.66 37.67
CA LYS A 610 7.83 -8.96 37.26
C LYS A 610 7.84 -9.11 35.74
N LEU A 611 8.78 -9.91 35.24
CA LEU A 611 8.81 -10.28 33.82
C LEU A 611 7.89 -11.47 33.56
N VAL A 612 7.11 -11.36 32.48
CA VAL A 612 6.18 -12.38 31.97
C VAL A 612 6.44 -12.68 30.50
N GLY A 613 5.95 -13.82 30.04
CA GLY A 613 6.10 -14.28 28.66
C GLY A 613 7.27 -15.24 28.43
N PHE A 614 7.92 -15.70 29.50
CA PHE A 614 8.95 -16.75 29.45
C PHE A 614 8.36 -18.15 29.65
N GLU A 615 8.94 -19.13 28.98
CA GLU A 615 8.64 -20.54 29.14
C GLU A 615 9.95 -21.34 29.28
N LEU A 616 9.96 -22.35 30.15
CA LEU A 616 11.09 -23.27 30.33
C LEU A 616 10.66 -24.69 30.02
N ALA A 617 11.55 -25.49 29.46
CA ALA A 617 11.36 -26.93 29.33
C ALA A 617 12.52 -27.71 29.95
N GLY A 618 12.20 -28.88 30.51
CA GLY A 618 13.16 -29.88 30.97
C GLY A 618 13.50 -30.89 29.86
N LYS A 619 14.19 -31.97 30.23
CA LYS A 619 14.55 -33.05 29.29
C LYS A 619 13.34 -33.73 28.63
N ASP A 620 12.16 -33.64 29.26
CA ASP A 620 10.87 -34.11 28.74
C ASP A 620 10.33 -33.25 27.58
N ARG A 621 10.99 -32.12 27.26
CA ARG A 621 10.63 -31.18 26.21
C ARG A 621 9.26 -30.52 26.37
N ARG A 622 8.67 -30.61 27.57
CA ARG A 622 7.40 -29.96 27.89
C ARG A 622 7.68 -28.55 28.40
N PHE A 623 7.12 -27.55 27.72
CA PHE A 623 7.23 -26.17 28.16
C PHE A 623 6.24 -25.87 29.27
N PHE A 624 6.72 -25.13 30.27
CA PHE A 624 5.95 -24.57 31.37
C PHE A 624 6.22 -23.07 31.43
N ARG A 625 5.19 -22.29 31.74
CA ARG A 625 5.37 -20.85 31.99
C ARG A 625 6.33 -20.63 33.15
N ALA A 626 7.18 -19.65 32.98
CA ALA A 626 8.21 -19.31 33.94
C ALA A 626 8.03 -17.89 34.47
N THR A 627 8.55 -17.68 35.67
CA THR A 627 8.68 -16.35 36.27
C THR A 627 10.07 -15.82 35.97
N ALA A 628 10.19 -14.52 35.78
CA ALA A 628 11.48 -13.91 35.50
C ALA A 628 11.64 -12.55 36.18
N ARG A 629 12.90 -12.16 36.38
CA ARG A 629 13.31 -10.83 36.85
C ARG A 629 14.57 -10.38 36.12
N THR A 630 14.76 -9.07 36.02
CA THR A 630 16.04 -8.52 35.55
C THR A 630 17.10 -8.64 36.65
N LYS A 631 18.37 -8.76 36.24
CA LYS A 631 19.54 -8.69 37.12
C LYS A 631 20.59 -7.85 36.41
N GLY A 632 21.03 -6.74 37.01
CA GLY A 632 21.93 -5.82 36.32
C GLY A 632 21.27 -5.16 35.10
N SER A 633 22.08 -4.73 34.13
CA SER A 633 21.61 -4.00 32.95
C SER A 633 21.10 -4.90 31.83
N ASP A 634 21.66 -6.08 31.62
CA ASP A 634 21.45 -6.87 30.40
C ASP A 634 20.99 -8.31 30.63
N THR A 635 20.76 -8.70 31.89
CA THR A 635 20.49 -10.09 32.25
C THR A 635 19.07 -10.28 32.76
N ALA A 636 18.42 -11.38 32.35
CA ALA A 636 17.20 -11.89 32.94
C ALA A 636 17.44 -13.26 33.60
N VAL A 637 16.86 -13.46 34.78
CA VAL A 637 16.89 -14.72 35.52
C VAL A 637 15.50 -15.32 35.48
N VAL A 638 15.38 -16.51 34.90
CA VAL A 638 14.12 -17.19 34.60
C VAL A 638 14.03 -18.49 35.41
N SER A 639 12.92 -18.74 36.08
CA SER A 639 12.73 -19.94 36.90
C SER A 639 11.30 -20.48 36.85
N CYS A 640 11.16 -21.80 36.91
CA CYS A 640 9.89 -22.51 36.97
C CYS A 640 10.03 -23.69 37.93
N PRO A 641 9.21 -23.79 39.00
CA PRO A 641 9.28 -24.91 39.94
C PRO A 641 9.12 -26.29 39.28
N ASN A 642 8.32 -26.36 38.21
CA ASN A 642 8.11 -27.59 37.43
C ASN A 642 9.33 -27.97 36.57
N VAL A 643 10.32 -27.08 36.43
CA VAL A 643 11.52 -27.28 35.59
C VAL A 643 12.79 -26.95 36.39
N PRO A 644 13.19 -27.82 37.34
CA PRO A 644 14.37 -27.58 38.18
C PRO A 644 15.70 -27.67 37.41
N ARG A 645 15.69 -28.28 36.23
CA ARG A 645 16.86 -28.44 35.33
C ARG A 645 16.47 -28.01 33.91
N PRO A 646 16.48 -26.71 33.60
CA PRO A 646 16.07 -26.23 32.28
C PRO A 646 17.06 -26.65 31.20
N VAL A 647 16.54 -27.11 30.07
CA VAL A 647 17.32 -27.43 28.86
C VAL A 647 16.91 -26.55 27.67
N ALA A 648 15.81 -25.82 27.78
CA ALA A 648 15.35 -24.87 26.77
C ALA A 648 14.58 -23.70 27.41
N VAL A 649 14.65 -22.54 26.75
CA VAL A 649 13.93 -21.31 27.10
C VAL A 649 13.22 -20.76 25.86
N ARG A 650 12.01 -20.27 26.03
CA ARG A 650 11.28 -19.47 25.03
C ARG A 650 10.83 -18.15 25.64
N TYR A 651 10.73 -17.13 24.79
CA TYR A 651 10.13 -15.85 25.14
C TYR A 651 9.18 -15.39 24.05
N ALA A 652 8.01 -14.88 24.47
CA ALA A 652 6.95 -14.39 23.59
C ALA A 652 6.54 -15.41 22.51
N TRP A 653 6.57 -16.71 22.84
CA TRP A 653 6.36 -17.80 21.89
C TRP A 653 4.90 -18.24 21.83
N ALA A 654 4.03 -17.38 21.32
CA ALA A 654 2.61 -17.68 21.12
C ALA A 654 2.04 -16.88 19.94
N ASN A 655 0.88 -17.29 19.43
CA ASN A 655 0.15 -16.49 18.44
C ASN A 655 -0.24 -15.11 19.00
N PHE A 656 -0.53 -15.06 20.29
CA PHE A 656 -0.78 -13.83 21.05
C PHE A 656 0.02 -13.86 22.36
N PRO A 657 1.29 -13.42 22.33
CA PRO A 657 2.16 -13.49 23.49
C PRO A 657 1.82 -12.38 24.48
N LEU A 658 1.58 -12.76 25.72
CA LEU A 658 1.52 -11.84 26.85
C LEU A 658 2.92 -11.67 27.42
N CYS A 659 3.62 -10.65 26.96
CA CYS A 659 5.03 -10.44 27.25
C CYS A 659 5.34 -8.96 27.54
N ASN A 660 6.34 -8.69 28.38
CA ASN A 660 6.59 -7.35 28.91
C ASN A 660 8.08 -7.00 29.11
N LEU A 661 9.01 -7.73 28.49
CA LEU A 661 10.43 -7.39 28.51
C LEU A 661 10.72 -6.29 27.49
N TYR A 662 11.26 -5.17 27.97
CA TYR A 662 11.69 -4.04 27.15
C TYR A 662 13.11 -3.63 27.54
N ASN A 663 13.79 -2.90 26.67
CA ASN A 663 14.87 -2.03 27.12
C ASN A 663 14.30 -0.71 27.69
N LYS A 664 15.14 0.03 28.42
CA LYS A 664 14.78 1.34 28.99
C LYS A 664 14.46 2.42 27.95
N LYS A 665 14.83 2.22 26.68
CA LYS A 665 14.41 3.10 25.56
C LYS A 665 12.99 2.81 25.07
N GLY A 666 12.34 1.77 25.58
CA GLY A 666 10.93 1.48 25.30
C GLY A 666 10.68 0.55 24.11
N PHE A 667 11.69 -0.19 23.64
CA PHE A 667 11.52 -1.22 22.62
C PHE A 667 11.35 -2.61 23.23
N ALA A 668 10.34 -3.34 22.75
CA ALA A 668 10.02 -4.71 23.19
C ALA A 668 11.07 -5.71 22.72
N ALA A 669 11.40 -6.68 23.57
CA ALA A 669 12.31 -7.76 23.21
C ALA A 669 11.73 -8.65 22.10
N TYR A 670 12.61 -9.14 21.23
CA TYR A 670 12.22 -10.04 20.15
C TYR A 670 11.84 -11.42 20.71
N PRO A 671 10.85 -12.10 20.10
CA PRO A 671 10.61 -13.51 20.39
C PRO A 671 11.84 -14.36 20.11
N PHE A 672 12.06 -15.37 20.95
CA PHE A 672 13.13 -16.32 20.71
C PHE A 672 12.79 -17.69 21.30
N ARG A 673 13.58 -18.68 20.86
CA ARG A 673 13.71 -20.00 21.46
C ARG A 673 15.17 -20.39 21.52
N THR A 674 15.56 -21.22 22.48
CA THR A 674 16.95 -21.69 22.62
C THR A 674 17.16 -23.14 22.21
N ASP A 675 16.08 -23.88 21.96
CA ASP A 675 16.13 -25.26 21.50
C ASP A 675 16.14 -25.35 19.97
N ASP A 676 16.83 -26.36 19.45
CA ASP A 676 16.93 -26.74 18.04
C ASP A 676 15.93 -27.85 17.65
N TRP A 677 14.98 -28.16 18.54
CA TRP A 677 14.06 -29.28 18.34
C TRP A 677 13.19 -29.10 17.10
N PRO A 678 12.81 -30.23 16.44
CA PRO A 678 11.94 -30.19 15.28
C PRO A 678 10.64 -29.44 15.54
N TRP A 679 10.14 -28.86 14.47
CA TRP A 679 8.90 -28.15 14.45
C TRP A 679 7.70 -29.07 14.76
N MET A 680 7.00 -28.88 15.90
CA MET A 680 5.78 -29.63 16.22
C MET A 680 4.59 -29.29 15.30
N THR A 681 4.37 -28.01 15.00
CA THR A 681 3.39 -27.60 13.98
C THR A 681 3.93 -27.89 12.58
N PRO A 682 3.26 -28.67 11.73
CA PRO A 682 3.72 -28.89 10.36
C PRO A 682 3.52 -27.62 9.51
N PRO A 683 4.40 -27.35 8.53
CA PRO A 683 4.11 -26.38 7.48
C PRO A 683 2.93 -26.86 6.61
N ARG A 684 2.29 -25.94 5.88
CA ARG A 684 1.17 -26.26 4.97
C ARG A 684 1.60 -26.65 3.57
#